data_AF-A0A928X1R6-F1
#
_entry.id   AF-A0A928X1R6-F1
#
_cell.length_a   1.000
_cell.length_b   1.000
_cell.length_c   1.000
_cell.angle_alpha   90.00
_cell.angle_beta   90.00
_cell.angle_gamma   90.00
#
_symmetry.space_group_name_H-M   'P 1'
#
loop_
_entity.id
_entity.type
_entity.pdbx_description
1 polymer ?
#
loop_
_entity_poly.entity_id
_entity_poly.type
_entity_poly.pdbx_seq_one_letter_code
_entity_poly.pdbx_strand_id
1 'polypeptide(L)'
;MGLSKSRPATTHVKLLVSPPSGRVPWSLLSWLALGSGAALLIAVIVSGARLIVDPYSPNWLKRAFPSLVNSFEAAPQTAADIRAELRSQNLVAGQPLPWPQIDQPKAWFYPILSSDGRAIQELWVYRVRGDLLQRVEQVAIAPMKDSFITTPLVGTASQVASVDSDAPLSSVKLMPGAANPWILLTGQRRYGNTTMAYGQILSYQPHSQRLHRLLNWSSSVGQPPQWRHNKTGETSETKDSQLVVDQTVGLRPSFLLYQLVPNDPPQLKEVSLYRSVYTSNLSTSLYDKALQLAQGAVWSHSLQMMQSAKKALAKDWSPEAQRQLDLIRLHAEKTKAQTAQTWSSQEQHILTYLIDGQWDQALSALEATPAIYESTLKRLERDFDALWRGVTVHLKVHPQDVTTQIWGALLVSARQSAEAGEDWLKQKTRSKQALERLRAVGRSPVIAAVTSADSSPASAAGDQVSTAADSLPTTTGVGRYVGLVGQASVTTTPDKSWLRSQTLPTPVTGQTWYQIEVQLLQDSSGWGRPPASMTGANFWAESQGLRRQMQLFRDSQPVAGVTVHGVKATNASLSLLAIGPDISGPALVATSNSLQWLTTLPWQPAPPVNGVSAGSEATAAPGPDALMAATMGHHLGLAPEQTSQLYPYLQHTTSDLSGDASPEHLFTIGRGIPPEFNLTPGKTMIFSTAGDLLYSDIGQQQSLLALTNKDTEHPATLLVEQAGRYSVVGF
;
A
#
# COMPACT_ATOMS: atom_id res chain seq x y z
N MET A 1 -7.79 59.36 -64.96
CA MET A 1 -6.93 59.77 -66.09
C MET A 1 -5.53 59.21 -65.86
N GLY A 2 -5.06 58.32 -66.75
CA GLY A 2 -3.67 58.27 -67.25
C GLY A 2 -2.49 57.77 -66.38
N LEU A 3 -1.86 56.69 -66.90
CA LEU A 3 -0.40 56.38 -66.96
C LEU A 3 0.30 55.88 -65.66
N SER A 4 1.29 54.98 -65.65
CA SER A 4 1.88 54.04 -66.62
C SER A 4 2.99 53.21 -65.92
N LYS A 5 3.00 51.88 -66.17
CA LYS A 5 4.10 50.89 -66.31
C LYS A 5 5.35 50.90 -65.39
N SER A 6 5.68 49.70 -64.87
CA SER A 6 6.81 48.87 -65.37
C SER A 6 6.69 47.39 -64.94
N ARG A 7 7.15 46.47 -65.81
CA ARG A 7 7.29 45.00 -65.66
C ARG A 7 8.79 44.66 -65.63
N PRO A 8 9.16 43.45 -65.17
CA PRO A 8 9.90 42.50 -66.02
C PRO A 8 9.41 41.05 -65.76
N ALA A 9 9.96 39.96 -66.33
CA ALA A 9 10.22 39.55 -67.70
C ALA A 9 10.16 38.00 -67.70
N THR A 10 9.68 37.40 -68.79
CA THR A 10 9.37 35.97 -68.95
C THR A 10 10.58 35.15 -69.40
N THR A 11 10.65 33.86 -69.02
CA THR A 11 11.39 32.83 -69.78
C THR A 11 10.69 31.47 -69.64
N HIS A 12 10.48 30.78 -70.76
CA HIS A 12 9.81 29.48 -70.89
C HIS A 12 10.82 28.33 -70.99
N VAL A 13 10.47 27.14 -70.48
CA VAL A 13 10.90 25.83 -71.05
C VAL A 13 9.77 24.79 -70.92
N LYS A 14 9.56 24.01 -72.01
CA LYS A 14 8.61 22.90 -72.23
C LYS A 14 9.02 21.59 -71.52
N LEU A 15 8.05 20.73 -71.16
CA LEU A 15 8.25 19.27 -71.23
C LEU A 15 6.94 18.47 -71.42
N LEU A 16 7.10 17.30 -72.04
CA LEU A 16 6.16 16.50 -72.84
C LEU A 16 5.26 15.51 -72.05
N VAL A 17 4.22 15.05 -72.76
CA VAL A 17 3.08 14.16 -72.42
C VAL A 17 3.45 12.66 -72.41
N SER A 18 2.75 11.82 -71.62
CA SER A 18 2.08 10.53 -72.01
C SER A 18 1.42 9.78 -70.82
N PRO A 19 0.23 9.15 -70.98
CA PRO A 19 -0.41 8.27 -69.98
C PRO A 19 -0.13 6.77 -70.26
N PRO A 20 -0.07 5.88 -69.26
CA PRO A 20 0.04 4.45 -69.50
C PRO A 20 -1.34 3.78 -69.59
N SER A 21 -1.55 3.06 -70.69
CA SER A 21 -2.61 2.05 -70.84
C SER A 21 -1.96 0.67 -70.82
N GLY A 22 -2.47 -0.26 -70.00
CA GLY A 22 -2.00 -1.64 -69.94
C GLY A 22 -3.08 -2.55 -69.34
N ARG A 23 -3.74 -3.34 -70.20
CA ARG A 23 -4.70 -4.39 -69.82
C ARG A 23 -3.93 -5.68 -69.51
N VAL A 24 -4.15 -6.26 -68.34
CA VAL A 24 -3.64 -7.60 -67.96
C VAL A 24 -4.59 -8.68 -68.48
N PRO A 25 -4.11 -9.71 -69.21
CA PRO A 25 -4.97 -10.76 -69.75
C PRO A 25 -5.43 -11.76 -68.66
N TRP A 26 -6.72 -12.04 -68.64
CA TRP A 26 -7.41 -12.90 -67.66
C TRP A 26 -6.97 -14.38 -67.62
N SER A 27 -6.10 -14.85 -68.52
CA SER A 27 -5.63 -16.23 -68.56
C SER A 27 -4.59 -16.58 -67.48
N LEU A 28 -3.90 -15.59 -66.90
CA LEU A 28 -2.91 -15.79 -65.84
C LEU A 28 -3.52 -15.99 -64.44
N LEU A 29 -4.76 -15.55 -64.22
CA LEU A 29 -5.49 -15.74 -62.95
C LEU A 29 -6.11 -17.14 -62.81
N SER A 30 -6.29 -17.86 -63.91
CA SER A 30 -6.91 -19.19 -63.88
C SER A 30 -5.96 -20.30 -63.42
N TRP A 31 -4.65 -20.16 -63.67
CA TRP A 31 -3.65 -21.15 -63.25
C TRP A 31 -3.21 -21.03 -61.79
N LEU A 32 -3.34 -19.83 -61.19
CA LEU A 32 -3.04 -19.60 -59.77
C LEU A 32 -4.17 -20.05 -58.81
N ALA A 33 -5.40 -20.19 -59.31
CA ALA A 33 -6.53 -20.67 -58.52
C ALA A 33 -6.60 -22.22 -58.42
N LEU A 34 -6.00 -22.96 -59.36
CA LEU A 34 -6.01 -24.43 -59.37
C LEU A 34 -4.86 -25.06 -58.55
N GLY A 35 -3.72 -24.38 -58.40
CA GLY A 35 -2.59 -24.89 -57.61
C GLY A 35 -2.78 -24.77 -56.08
N SER A 36 -3.58 -23.80 -55.62
CA SER A 36 -3.80 -23.51 -54.20
C SER A 36 -4.85 -24.43 -53.54
N GLY A 37 -5.81 -24.96 -54.31
CA GLY A 37 -6.83 -25.88 -53.80
C GLY A 37 -6.32 -27.30 -53.51
N ALA A 38 -5.39 -27.81 -54.32
CA ALA A 38 -4.85 -29.17 -54.17
C ALA A 38 -3.97 -29.32 -52.92
N ALA A 39 -3.17 -28.31 -52.59
CA ALA A 39 -2.34 -28.31 -51.37
C ALA A 39 -3.20 -28.28 -50.09
N LEU A 40 -4.33 -27.57 -50.12
CA LEU A 40 -5.27 -27.48 -49.01
C LEU A 40 -6.02 -28.81 -48.79
N LEU A 41 -6.41 -29.50 -49.86
CA LEU A 41 -7.04 -30.82 -49.77
C LEU A 41 -6.08 -31.90 -49.25
N ILE A 42 -4.81 -31.88 -49.67
CA ILE A 42 -3.80 -32.82 -49.15
C ILE A 42 -3.55 -32.56 -47.66
N ALA A 43 -3.49 -31.30 -47.23
CA ALA A 43 -3.35 -30.95 -45.82
C ALA A 43 -4.54 -31.44 -44.98
N VAL A 44 -5.77 -31.35 -45.49
CA VAL A 44 -6.98 -31.84 -44.80
C VAL A 44 -7.01 -33.37 -44.70
N ILE A 45 -6.69 -34.08 -45.77
CA ILE A 45 -6.69 -35.55 -45.79
C ILE A 45 -5.60 -36.12 -44.89
N VAL A 46 -4.38 -35.54 -44.92
CA VAL A 46 -3.28 -35.95 -44.02
C VAL A 46 -3.62 -35.65 -42.56
N SER A 47 -4.28 -34.52 -42.28
CA SER A 47 -4.73 -34.17 -40.92
C SER A 47 -5.81 -35.13 -40.42
N GLY A 48 -6.77 -35.51 -41.27
CA GLY A 48 -7.85 -36.45 -40.95
C GLY A 48 -7.34 -37.88 -40.71
N ALA A 49 -6.45 -38.37 -41.56
CA ALA A 49 -5.83 -39.69 -41.37
C ALA A 49 -5.01 -39.76 -40.06
N ARG A 50 -4.34 -38.67 -39.70
CA ARG A 50 -3.55 -38.59 -38.46
C ARG A 50 -4.41 -38.53 -37.19
N LEU A 51 -5.60 -37.94 -37.27
CA LEU A 51 -6.59 -37.92 -36.18
C LEU A 51 -7.28 -39.29 -35.96
N ILE A 52 -7.36 -40.13 -36.99
CA ILE A 52 -7.91 -41.50 -36.89
C ILE A 52 -6.89 -42.45 -36.25
N VAL A 53 -5.61 -42.30 -36.58
CA VAL A 53 -4.53 -43.18 -36.11
C VAL A 53 -4.09 -42.83 -34.68
N ASP A 54 -4.21 -41.56 -34.28
CA ASP A 54 -3.86 -41.10 -32.93
C ASP A 54 -4.84 -40.01 -32.45
N PRO A 55 -6.03 -40.41 -31.96
CA PRO A 55 -7.08 -39.47 -31.56
C PRO A 55 -6.73 -38.67 -30.29
N TYR A 56 -5.66 -39.03 -29.57
CA TYR A 56 -5.27 -38.41 -28.29
C TYR A 56 -3.96 -37.60 -28.38
N SER A 57 -3.90 -36.76 -29.42
CA SER A 57 -3.05 -35.57 -29.59
C SER A 57 -1.60 -35.77 -30.05
N PRO A 58 -1.17 -34.93 -31.00
CA PRO A 58 0.21 -34.50 -31.01
C PRO A 58 0.32 -32.98 -30.95
N ASN A 59 1.39 -32.50 -30.31
CA ASN A 59 1.75 -31.11 -29.99
C ASN A 59 1.64 -30.08 -31.16
N TRP A 60 1.44 -30.53 -32.40
CA TRP A 60 1.18 -29.67 -33.56
C TRP A 60 -0.17 -28.93 -33.47
N LEU A 61 -1.20 -29.55 -32.89
CA LEU A 61 -2.52 -28.93 -32.76
C LEU A 61 -2.49 -27.75 -31.77
N LYS A 62 -1.72 -27.87 -30.68
CA LYS A 62 -1.45 -26.78 -29.72
C LYS A 62 -0.72 -25.60 -30.35
N ARG A 63 0.16 -25.85 -31.33
CA ARG A 63 0.94 -24.81 -32.02
C ARG A 63 0.13 -24.05 -33.07
N ALA A 64 -0.84 -24.71 -33.70
CA ALA A 64 -1.71 -24.11 -34.71
C ALA A 64 -2.95 -23.42 -34.12
N PHE A 65 -3.51 -23.94 -33.01
CA PHE A 65 -4.75 -23.46 -32.42
C PHE A 65 -4.71 -23.45 -30.89
N PRO A 66 -3.92 -22.57 -30.26
CA PRO A 66 -3.67 -22.60 -28.81
C PRO A 66 -4.92 -22.43 -27.93
N SER A 67 -6.01 -21.85 -28.44
CA SER A 67 -7.27 -21.65 -27.69
C SER A 67 -8.24 -22.84 -27.74
N LEU A 68 -8.09 -23.78 -28.69
CA LEU A 68 -9.04 -24.88 -28.92
C LEU A 68 -8.68 -26.19 -28.19
N VAL A 69 -7.45 -26.36 -27.70
CA VAL A 69 -6.89 -27.66 -27.26
C VAL A 69 -6.72 -27.78 -25.74
N ASN A 70 -7.19 -26.82 -24.94
CA ASN A 70 -7.13 -26.91 -23.48
C ASN A 70 -8.10 -27.95 -22.88
N SER A 71 -8.91 -28.61 -23.71
CA SER A 71 -10.01 -29.49 -23.30
C SER A 71 -9.76 -30.99 -23.57
N PHE A 72 -8.65 -31.37 -24.21
CA PHE A 72 -8.33 -32.78 -24.46
C PHE A 72 -7.51 -33.34 -23.29
N GLU A 73 -8.12 -34.26 -22.52
CA GLU A 73 -7.40 -35.01 -21.51
C GLU A 73 -6.24 -35.77 -22.17
N ALA A 74 -5.03 -35.69 -21.60
CA ALA A 74 -3.88 -36.40 -22.13
C ALA A 74 -4.11 -37.93 -22.04
N ALA A 75 -3.50 -38.69 -22.94
CA ALA A 75 -3.50 -40.15 -22.84
C ALA A 75 -2.84 -40.58 -21.51
N PRO A 76 -3.32 -41.65 -20.84
CA PRO A 76 -2.63 -42.24 -19.70
C PRO A 76 -1.24 -42.74 -20.11
N GLN A 77 -0.21 -42.36 -19.34
CA GLN A 77 1.20 -42.64 -19.61
C GLN A 77 1.86 -43.29 -18.39
N THR A 78 2.93 -44.06 -18.59
CA THR A 78 3.73 -44.53 -17.45
C THR A 78 4.59 -43.40 -16.87
N ALA A 79 5.04 -43.53 -15.62
CA ALA A 79 5.97 -42.58 -15.04
C ALA A 79 7.32 -42.49 -15.80
N ALA A 80 7.70 -43.53 -16.54
CA ALA A 80 8.89 -43.53 -17.40
C ALA A 80 8.64 -42.69 -18.67
N ASP A 81 7.47 -42.84 -19.28
CA ASP A 81 7.08 -42.08 -20.48
C ASP A 81 6.97 -40.59 -20.17
N ILE A 82 6.39 -40.21 -19.03
CA ILE A 82 6.32 -38.81 -18.59
C ILE A 82 7.72 -38.20 -18.46
N ARG A 83 8.67 -38.94 -17.86
CA ARG A 83 10.07 -38.47 -17.76
C ARG A 83 10.72 -38.35 -19.14
N ALA A 84 10.41 -39.24 -20.07
CA ALA A 84 10.91 -39.15 -21.44
C ALA A 84 10.30 -37.96 -22.20
N GLU A 85 9.00 -37.71 -22.04
CA GLU A 85 8.30 -36.54 -22.59
C GLU A 85 8.95 -35.24 -22.09
N LEU A 86 9.12 -35.11 -20.76
CA LEU A 86 9.73 -33.93 -20.16
C LEU A 86 11.15 -33.67 -20.67
N ARG A 87 11.99 -34.72 -20.77
CA ARG A 87 13.34 -34.60 -21.33
C ARG A 87 13.33 -34.19 -22.81
N SER A 88 12.42 -34.72 -23.62
CA SER A 88 12.34 -34.35 -25.04
C SER A 88 11.89 -32.90 -25.25
N GLN A 89 11.21 -32.31 -24.27
CA GLN A 89 10.80 -30.90 -24.25
C GLN A 89 11.83 -29.98 -23.56
N ASN A 90 13.00 -30.49 -23.16
CA ASN A 90 14.00 -29.77 -22.36
C ASN A 90 13.44 -29.20 -21.03
N LEU A 91 12.45 -29.87 -20.45
CA LEU A 91 11.86 -29.51 -19.16
C LEU A 91 12.55 -30.29 -18.04
N VAL A 92 12.83 -29.61 -16.93
CA VAL A 92 13.39 -30.21 -15.72
C VAL A 92 12.26 -30.49 -14.74
N ALA A 93 11.96 -31.75 -14.45
CA ALA A 93 11.01 -32.10 -13.39
C ALA A 93 11.71 -32.15 -12.02
N GLY A 94 11.08 -31.54 -11.01
CA GLY A 94 11.42 -31.77 -9.62
C GLY A 94 10.83 -33.08 -9.08
N GLN A 95 10.95 -33.29 -7.77
CA GLN A 95 10.42 -34.48 -7.12
C GLN A 95 8.88 -34.47 -7.15
N PRO A 96 8.21 -35.52 -7.65
CA PRO A 96 6.76 -35.58 -7.64
C PRO A 96 6.20 -35.80 -6.23
N LEU A 97 5.02 -35.23 -5.98
CA LEU A 97 4.30 -35.34 -4.72
C LEU A 97 3.06 -36.24 -4.89
N PRO A 98 3.03 -37.45 -4.32
CA PRO A 98 1.85 -38.31 -4.34
C PRO A 98 0.80 -37.88 -3.30
N TRP A 99 -0.49 -38.00 -3.65
CA TRP A 99 -1.62 -37.80 -2.73
C TRP A 99 -2.73 -38.85 -2.94
N PRO A 100 -3.20 -39.57 -1.89
CA PRO A 100 -2.68 -39.58 -0.52
C PRO A 100 -1.25 -40.16 -0.47
N GLN A 101 -0.54 -39.94 0.64
CA GLN A 101 0.84 -40.42 0.82
C GLN A 101 0.94 -41.94 1.12
N ILE A 102 -0.18 -42.68 1.19
CA ILE A 102 -0.23 -44.07 1.68
C ILE A 102 -0.89 -44.98 0.62
N ASP A 103 -0.36 -46.20 0.50
CA ASP A 103 -0.72 -47.36 -0.33
C ASP A 103 -0.89 -47.12 -1.84
N GLN A 104 -1.86 -46.29 -2.25
CA GLN A 104 -2.09 -45.94 -3.66
C GLN A 104 -2.50 -44.47 -3.79
N PRO A 105 -1.67 -43.62 -4.43
CA PRO A 105 -2.01 -42.22 -4.66
C PRO A 105 -3.20 -42.10 -5.63
N LYS A 106 -4.10 -41.17 -5.36
CA LYS A 106 -5.19 -40.75 -6.24
C LYS A 106 -4.71 -39.73 -7.28
N ALA A 107 -3.71 -38.92 -6.91
CA ALA A 107 -3.10 -37.93 -7.78
C ALA A 107 -1.59 -37.77 -7.51
N TRP A 108 -0.85 -37.29 -8.51
CA TRP A 108 0.55 -36.89 -8.42
C TRP A 108 0.70 -35.44 -8.87
N PHE A 109 1.47 -34.65 -8.11
CA PHE A 109 1.82 -33.28 -8.47
C PHE A 109 3.29 -33.22 -8.89
N TYR A 110 3.54 -32.83 -10.14
CA TYR A 110 4.87 -32.73 -10.74
C TYR A 110 5.30 -31.27 -10.87
N PRO A 111 6.24 -30.78 -10.05
CA PRO A 111 6.81 -29.46 -10.22
C PRO A 111 7.71 -29.44 -11.46
N ILE A 112 7.47 -28.51 -12.38
CA ILE A 112 8.36 -28.24 -13.50
C ILE A 112 9.22 -27.04 -13.13
N LEU A 113 10.53 -27.26 -13.20
CA LEU A 113 11.55 -26.31 -12.78
C LEU A 113 12.09 -25.54 -13.98
N SER A 114 12.62 -24.35 -13.72
CA SER A 114 13.45 -23.57 -14.63
C SER A 114 14.66 -24.38 -15.10
N SER A 115 15.29 -23.91 -16.17
CA SER A 115 16.49 -24.55 -16.75
C SER A 115 17.66 -24.67 -15.78
N ASP A 116 17.76 -23.78 -14.79
CA ASP A 116 18.75 -23.83 -13.71
C ASP A 116 18.36 -24.77 -12.55
N GLY A 117 17.15 -25.35 -12.60
CA GLY A 117 16.62 -26.27 -11.60
C GLY A 117 16.22 -25.62 -10.27
N ARG A 118 16.18 -24.28 -10.18
CA ARG A 118 16.01 -23.57 -8.89
C ARG A 118 14.60 -23.04 -8.66
N ALA A 119 13.85 -22.73 -9.70
CA ALA A 119 12.54 -22.10 -9.61
C ALA A 119 11.45 -23.01 -10.20
N ILE A 120 10.35 -23.18 -9.49
CA ILE A 120 9.15 -23.85 -10.00
C ILE A 120 8.44 -22.87 -10.94
N GLN A 121 8.35 -23.24 -12.22
CA GLN A 121 7.65 -22.48 -13.24
C GLN A 121 6.23 -22.98 -13.45
N GLU A 122 6.00 -24.28 -13.29
CA GLU A 122 4.68 -24.89 -13.48
C GLU A 122 4.46 -26.03 -12.48
N LEU A 123 3.20 -26.35 -12.23
CA LEU A 123 2.77 -27.52 -11.49
C LEU A 123 1.81 -28.34 -12.34
N TRP A 124 2.21 -29.56 -12.68
CA TRP A 124 1.41 -30.49 -13.47
C TRP A 124 0.71 -31.47 -12.54
N VAL A 125 -0.58 -31.70 -12.79
CA VAL A 125 -1.39 -32.63 -12.01
C VAL A 125 -1.72 -33.85 -12.83
N TYR A 126 -1.46 -35.02 -12.25
CA TYR A 126 -1.75 -36.31 -12.84
C TYR A 126 -2.74 -37.07 -11.98
N ARG A 127 -3.81 -37.58 -12.58
CA ARG A 127 -4.70 -38.57 -11.96
C ARG A 127 -4.09 -39.96 -12.12
N VAL A 128 -4.18 -40.78 -11.08
CA VAL A 128 -3.71 -42.18 -11.14
C VAL A 128 -4.84 -43.09 -11.64
N ARG A 129 -4.54 -43.94 -12.63
CA ARG A 129 -5.42 -45.01 -13.14
C ARG A 129 -4.61 -46.32 -13.22
N GLY A 130 -4.63 -47.11 -12.14
CA GLY A 130 -3.73 -48.27 -12.00
C GLY A 130 -2.27 -47.80 -11.99
N ASP A 131 -1.42 -48.40 -12.84
CA ASP A 131 -0.01 -48.01 -12.99
C ASP A 131 0.22 -46.83 -13.95
N LEU A 132 -0.85 -46.28 -14.52
CA LEU A 132 -0.80 -45.19 -15.49
C LEU A 132 -1.18 -43.85 -14.86
N LEU A 133 -0.53 -42.80 -15.32
CA LEU A 133 -0.70 -41.42 -14.91
C LEU A 133 -1.30 -40.62 -16.08
N GLN A 134 -2.43 -39.97 -15.84
CA GLN A 134 -3.11 -39.16 -16.85
C GLN A 134 -3.00 -37.69 -16.46
N ARG A 135 -2.40 -36.83 -17.31
CA ARG A 135 -2.30 -35.39 -17.03
C ARG A 135 -3.67 -34.74 -17.16
N VAL A 136 -4.14 -34.12 -16.08
CA VAL A 136 -5.49 -33.54 -15.96
C VAL A 136 -5.46 -32.03 -15.79
N GLU A 137 -4.32 -31.48 -15.37
CA GLU A 137 -4.16 -30.03 -15.23
C GLU A 137 -2.69 -29.61 -15.33
N GLN A 138 -2.47 -28.37 -15.74
CA GLN A 138 -1.19 -27.68 -15.77
C GLN A 138 -1.41 -26.23 -15.30
N VAL A 139 -0.71 -25.82 -14.25
CA VAL A 139 -0.82 -24.47 -13.69
C VAL A 139 0.52 -23.77 -13.74
N ALA A 140 0.56 -22.57 -14.33
CA ALA A 140 1.73 -21.71 -14.29
C ALA A 140 1.91 -21.11 -12.89
N ILE A 141 3.13 -21.17 -12.38
CA ILE A 141 3.51 -20.65 -11.07
C ILE A 141 4.26 -19.34 -11.27
N ALA A 142 3.57 -18.23 -10.98
CA ALA A 142 4.16 -16.90 -11.05
C ALA A 142 5.13 -16.66 -9.87
N PRO A 143 6.28 -16.01 -10.11
CA PRO A 143 7.14 -15.55 -9.02
C PRO A 143 6.44 -14.47 -8.18
N MET A 144 6.94 -14.23 -6.97
CA MET A 144 6.39 -13.23 -6.06
C MET A 144 7.19 -11.94 -6.13
N LYS A 145 6.52 -10.79 -6.01
CA LYS A 145 7.19 -9.50 -5.98
C LYS A 145 7.89 -9.27 -4.64
N ASP A 146 9.11 -8.72 -4.69
CA ASP A 146 9.85 -8.34 -3.48
C ASP A 146 9.07 -7.36 -2.61
N SER A 147 8.37 -6.40 -3.22
CA SER A 147 7.50 -5.45 -2.50
C SER A 147 6.47 -6.16 -1.62
N PHE A 148 5.85 -7.24 -2.11
CA PHE A 148 4.93 -8.08 -1.33
C PHE A 148 5.66 -8.83 -0.21
N ILE A 149 6.83 -9.40 -0.49
CA ILE A 149 7.61 -10.17 0.50
C ILE A 149 8.04 -9.28 1.66
N THR A 150 8.48 -8.05 1.38
CA THR A 150 8.98 -7.10 2.38
C THR A 150 7.88 -6.32 3.08
N THR A 151 6.61 -6.45 2.66
CA THR A 151 5.48 -5.73 3.27
C THR A 151 5.46 -5.82 4.81
N PRO A 152 5.70 -6.99 5.45
CA PRO A 152 5.75 -7.08 6.91
C PRO A 152 6.85 -6.24 7.57
N LEU A 153 7.92 -5.90 6.83
CA LEU A 153 9.03 -5.10 7.34
C LEU A 153 8.77 -3.58 7.26
N VAL A 154 7.77 -3.16 6.46
CA VAL A 154 7.43 -1.74 6.25
C VAL A 154 6.87 -1.16 7.55
N GLY A 155 7.58 -0.16 8.10
CA GLY A 155 7.28 0.44 9.41
C GLY A 155 8.24 0.04 10.54
N THR A 156 9.21 -0.82 10.27
CA THR A 156 10.37 -1.02 11.15
C THR A 156 11.57 -0.20 10.65
N ALA A 157 12.50 0.18 11.54
CA ALA A 157 13.65 1.06 11.26
C ALA A 157 14.65 0.52 10.20
N SER A 158 14.28 -0.49 9.41
CA SER A 158 15.05 -1.00 8.27
C SER A 158 14.29 -0.70 6.98
N GLN A 159 14.63 0.41 6.34
CA GLN A 159 14.29 0.69 4.95
C GLN A 159 14.91 -0.41 4.08
N VAL A 160 14.11 -1.39 3.66
CA VAL A 160 14.53 -2.30 2.59
C VAL A 160 14.30 -1.56 1.28
N ALA A 161 15.30 -0.82 0.82
CA ALA A 161 15.36 -0.36 -0.55
C ALA A 161 15.61 -1.57 -1.45
N SER A 162 14.55 -2.22 -1.93
CA SER A 162 14.67 -3.21 -3.00
C SER A 162 14.07 -2.62 -4.26
N VAL A 163 14.84 -2.67 -5.35
CA VAL A 163 14.26 -2.66 -6.70
C VAL A 163 13.22 -3.78 -6.71
N ASP A 164 11.98 -3.49 -7.11
CA ASP A 164 10.88 -4.47 -7.07
C ASP A 164 11.18 -5.62 -8.05
N SER A 165 11.86 -6.65 -7.54
CA SER A 165 12.34 -7.78 -8.31
C SER A 165 11.47 -8.99 -8.08
N ASP A 166 11.44 -9.88 -9.06
CA ASP A 166 10.72 -11.14 -8.96
C ASP A 166 11.53 -12.13 -8.12
N ALA A 167 10.84 -12.77 -7.16
CA ALA A 167 11.38 -13.76 -6.26
C ALA A 167 10.75 -15.13 -6.57
N PRO A 168 11.54 -16.11 -7.04
CA PRO A 168 11.00 -17.40 -7.46
C PRO A 168 10.55 -18.26 -6.27
N LEU A 169 9.66 -19.23 -6.53
CA LEU A 169 9.28 -20.28 -5.58
C LEU A 169 10.10 -21.53 -5.89
N SER A 170 10.74 -22.14 -4.89
CA SER A 170 11.74 -23.20 -5.11
C SER A 170 11.37 -24.56 -4.52
N SER A 171 10.37 -24.62 -3.64
CA SER A 171 9.95 -25.86 -2.98
C SER A 171 8.44 -26.01 -3.02
N VAL A 172 7.98 -27.26 -3.16
CA VAL A 172 6.57 -27.64 -3.14
C VAL A 172 6.38 -28.76 -2.11
N LYS A 173 5.37 -28.64 -1.24
CA LYS A 173 5.05 -29.64 -0.22
C LYS A 173 3.55 -29.75 -0.03
N LEU A 174 3.06 -30.90 0.44
CA LEU A 174 1.70 -31.01 0.96
C LEU A 174 1.64 -30.42 2.37
N MET A 175 0.60 -29.66 2.67
CA MET A 175 0.35 -29.12 4.00
C MET A 175 -0.30 -30.19 4.89
N PRO A 176 0.28 -30.49 6.06
CA PRO A 176 -0.32 -31.42 7.01
C PRO A 176 -1.59 -30.83 7.64
N GLY A 177 -2.57 -31.68 7.98
CA GLY A 177 -3.76 -31.28 8.75
C GLY A 177 -4.96 -30.78 7.93
N ALA A 178 -4.89 -30.74 6.60
CA ALA A 178 -6.04 -30.40 5.74
C ALA A 178 -6.76 -31.65 5.23
N ALA A 179 -8.10 -31.61 5.15
CA ALA A 179 -8.91 -32.72 4.62
C ALA A 179 -8.76 -32.94 3.11
N ASN A 180 -8.45 -31.87 2.37
CA ASN A 180 -8.10 -31.91 0.95
C ASN A 180 -6.58 -31.70 0.79
N PRO A 181 -5.97 -32.09 -0.35
CA PRO A 181 -4.57 -31.83 -0.63
C PRO A 181 -4.35 -30.34 -0.82
N TRP A 182 -3.78 -29.72 0.21
CA TRP A 182 -3.33 -28.35 0.18
C TRP A 182 -1.85 -28.36 -0.13
N ILE A 183 -1.46 -27.62 -1.15
CA ILE A 183 -0.10 -27.60 -1.67
C ILE A 183 0.51 -26.26 -1.29
N LEU A 184 1.63 -26.33 -0.60
CA LEU A 184 2.42 -25.18 -0.21
C LEU A 184 3.61 -25.04 -1.17
N LEU A 185 3.61 -23.94 -1.93
CA LEU A 185 4.76 -23.48 -2.69
C LEU A 185 5.53 -22.48 -1.85
N THR A 186 6.84 -22.67 -1.68
CA THR A 186 7.68 -21.84 -0.80
C THR A 186 8.93 -21.36 -1.52
N GLY A 187 9.29 -20.10 -1.30
CA GLY A 187 10.61 -19.54 -1.53
C GLY A 187 11.18 -18.96 -0.23
N GLN A 188 12.47 -18.65 -0.24
CA GLN A 188 13.14 -17.99 0.87
C GLN A 188 14.04 -16.89 0.32
N ARG A 189 14.07 -15.75 1.02
CA ARG A 189 14.92 -14.61 0.65
C ARG A 189 15.53 -13.99 1.90
N ARG A 190 16.81 -13.64 1.81
CA ARG A 190 17.55 -13.04 2.91
C ARG A 190 17.61 -11.54 2.72
N TYR A 191 17.22 -10.81 3.77
CA TYR A 191 17.33 -9.36 3.87
C TYR A 191 18.16 -9.04 5.11
N GLY A 192 19.43 -8.66 4.91
CA GLY A 192 20.40 -8.48 6.00
C GLY A 192 20.59 -9.76 6.81
N ASN A 193 20.19 -9.72 8.09
CA ASN A 193 20.25 -10.87 9.01
C ASN A 193 18.94 -11.66 9.10
N THR A 194 17.90 -11.23 8.39
CA THR A 194 16.58 -11.87 8.44
C THR A 194 16.39 -12.76 7.21
N THR A 195 16.05 -14.03 7.43
CA THR A 195 15.63 -14.94 6.35
C THR A 195 14.11 -15.00 6.35
N MET A 196 13.50 -14.41 5.34
CA MET A 196 12.05 -14.43 5.15
C MET A 196 11.66 -15.64 4.32
N ALA A 197 10.52 -16.23 4.66
CA ALA A 197 9.86 -17.25 3.85
C ALA A 197 8.65 -16.61 3.18
N TYR A 198 8.35 -17.02 1.95
CA TYR A 198 7.18 -16.54 1.22
C TYR A 198 6.64 -17.64 0.33
N GLY A 199 5.41 -17.51 -0.13
CA GLY A 199 4.81 -18.58 -0.89
C GLY A 199 3.38 -18.39 -1.34
N GLN A 200 2.88 -19.46 -1.94
CA GLN A 200 1.50 -19.60 -2.38
C GLN A 200 0.91 -20.88 -1.78
N ILE A 201 -0.35 -20.83 -1.41
CA ILE A 201 -1.14 -22.00 -1.01
C ILE A 201 -2.11 -22.31 -2.15
N LEU A 202 -2.07 -23.54 -2.64
CA LEU A 202 -3.03 -24.07 -3.61
C LEU A 202 -3.89 -25.14 -2.95
N SER A 203 -5.13 -25.30 -3.39
CA SER A 203 -6.00 -26.41 -3.01
C SER A 203 -6.36 -27.21 -4.26
N TYR A 204 -6.11 -28.51 -4.23
CA TYR A 204 -6.56 -29.42 -5.28
C TYR A 204 -7.94 -29.99 -4.95
N GLN A 205 -8.84 -29.90 -5.92
CA GLN A 205 -10.20 -30.45 -5.85
C GLN A 205 -10.26 -31.79 -6.60
N PRO A 206 -10.51 -32.91 -5.90
CA PRO A 206 -10.50 -34.22 -6.53
C PRO A 206 -11.60 -34.43 -7.58
N HIS A 207 -12.77 -33.80 -7.39
CA HIS A 207 -13.94 -33.95 -8.27
C HIS A 207 -13.77 -33.20 -9.60
N SER A 208 -13.40 -31.92 -9.53
CA SER A 208 -13.17 -31.07 -10.70
C SER A 208 -11.78 -31.26 -11.32
N GLN A 209 -10.86 -31.87 -10.56
CA GLN A 209 -9.46 -32.09 -10.91
C GLN A 209 -8.68 -30.81 -11.15
N ARG A 210 -9.05 -29.75 -10.43
CA ARG A 210 -8.48 -28.42 -10.56
C ARG A 210 -7.72 -27.96 -9.33
N LEU A 211 -6.71 -27.15 -9.57
CA LEU A 211 -5.87 -26.46 -8.60
C LEU A 211 -6.34 -25.02 -8.52
N HIS A 212 -6.74 -24.62 -7.32
CA HIS A 212 -7.13 -23.26 -7.02
C HIS A 212 -6.08 -22.62 -6.14
N ARG A 213 -5.53 -21.48 -6.58
CA ARG A 213 -4.68 -20.66 -5.71
C ARG A 213 -5.54 -19.96 -4.67
N LEU A 214 -5.24 -20.20 -3.40
CA LEU A 214 -6.01 -19.71 -2.26
C LEU A 214 -5.42 -18.44 -1.65
N LEU A 215 -4.10 -18.43 -1.43
CA LEU A 215 -3.44 -17.36 -0.67
C LEU A 215 -2.00 -17.19 -1.10
N ASN A 216 -1.57 -15.94 -1.27
CA ASN A 216 -0.16 -15.56 -1.25
C ASN A 216 0.22 -15.14 0.17
N TRP A 217 1.40 -15.53 0.64
CA TRP A 217 1.82 -15.24 2.01
C TRP A 217 3.30 -14.90 2.08
N SER A 218 3.67 -14.15 3.12
CA SER A 218 5.05 -13.86 3.49
C SER A 218 5.19 -13.93 5.01
N SER A 219 6.36 -14.36 5.48
CA SER A 219 6.70 -14.53 6.89
C SER A 219 8.12 -14.00 7.14
N SER A 220 8.22 -12.99 7.98
CA SER A 220 9.49 -12.39 8.44
C SER A 220 10.28 -13.30 9.37
N VAL A 221 9.63 -14.25 10.04
CA VAL A 221 10.28 -15.24 10.92
C VAL A 221 10.76 -16.48 10.17
N GLY A 222 10.54 -16.56 8.85
CA GLY A 222 11.00 -17.65 8.01
C GLY A 222 10.19 -18.95 8.13
N GLN A 223 9.04 -18.91 8.81
CA GLN A 223 8.20 -20.09 9.04
C GLN A 223 7.05 -20.14 8.02
N PRO A 224 6.69 -21.34 7.52
CA PRO A 224 5.53 -21.49 6.65
C PRO A 224 4.22 -21.33 7.43
N PRO A 225 3.09 -21.04 6.74
CA PRO A 225 1.77 -21.04 7.34
C PRO A 225 1.42 -22.39 7.97
N GLN A 226 0.73 -22.36 9.10
CA GLN A 226 0.38 -23.56 9.86
C GLN A 226 -1.11 -23.64 10.12
N TRP A 227 -1.66 -24.85 9.98
CA TRP A 227 -3.02 -25.15 10.41
C TRP A 227 -3.10 -25.29 11.92
N ARG A 228 -4.13 -24.70 12.51
CA ARG A 228 -4.53 -24.89 13.91
C ARG A 228 -5.96 -25.37 13.97
N HIS A 229 -6.20 -26.33 14.85
CA HIS A 229 -7.54 -26.84 15.15
C HIS A 229 -7.94 -26.37 16.55
N ASN A 230 -9.16 -25.83 16.68
CA ASN A 230 -9.71 -25.53 18.00
C ASN A 230 -10.13 -26.83 18.69
N LYS A 231 -9.52 -27.14 19.84
CA LYS A 231 -9.81 -28.35 20.66
C LYS A 231 -11.13 -28.28 21.44
N THR A 232 -12.01 -27.32 21.18
CA THR A 232 -13.24 -27.09 21.95
C THR A 232 -14.46 -27.64 21.23
N GLY A 233 -14.85 -28.88 21.56
CA GLY A 233 -16.18 -29.43 21.25
C GLY A 233 -16.21 -30.49 20.14
N GLU A 234 -16.96 -31.57 20.38
CA GLU A 234 -17.08 -32.82 19.61
C GLU A 234 -17.74 -32.68 18.22
N THR A 235 -17.32 -31.75 17.37
CA THR A 235 -17.83 -31.69 15.98
C THR A 235 -16.74 -31.38 14.96
N SER A 236 -16.44 -32.40 14.14
CA SER A 236 -15.77 -32.42 12.83
C SER A 236 -14.56 -31.48 12.63
N GLU A 237 -13.36 -32.08 12.59
CA GLU A 237 -12.02 -31.47 12.44
C GLU A 237 -11.85 -30.42 11.33
N THR A 238 -12.78 -30.35 10.37
CA THR A 238 -12.72 -29.44 9.22
C THR A 238 -13.40 -28.08 9.42
N LYS A 239 -14.39 -27.94 10.32
CA LYS A 239 -15.21 -26.71 10.37
C LYS A 239 -14.54 -25.55 11.13
N ASP A 240 -13.62 -25.87 12.04
CA ASP A 240 -12.92 -24.90 12.89
C ASP A 240 -11.41 -24.84 12.63
N SER A 241 -10.98 -25.29 11.45
CA SER A 241 -9.58 -25.18 11.03
C SER A 241 -9.23 -23.73 10.67
N GLN A 242 -8.19 -23.20 11.32
CA GLN A 242 -7.69 -21.85 11.12
C GLN A 242 -6.25 -21.91 10.61
N LEU A 243 -5.94 -21.12 9.58
CA LEU A 243 -4.59 -21.01 9.05
C LEU A 243 -3.90 -19.78 9.65
N VAL A 244 -2.72 -19.98 10.24
CA VAL A 244 -1.92 -18.90 10.85
C VAL A 244 -0.70 -18.59 9.99
N VAL A 245 -0.44 -17.31 9.76
CA VAL A 245 0.81 -16.80 9.18
C VAL A 245 1.49 -15.91 10.20
N ASP A 246 2.73 -16.24 10.58
CA ASP A 246 3.54 -15.43 11.49
C ASP A 246 4.36 -14.40 10.70
N GLN A 247 4.04 -13.13 10.90
CA GLN A 247 4.68 -11.95 10.32
C GLN A 247 5.41 -11.10 11.39
N THR A 248 5.73 -11.69 12.53
CA THR A 248 6.42 -11.02 13.63
C THR A 248 7.74 -10.39 13.17
N VAL A 249 7.97 -9.13 13.52
CA VAL A 249 9.23 -8.42 13.24
C VAL A 249 9.88 -7.98 14.55
N GLY A 250 11.04 -8.56 14.86
CA GLY A 250 11.74 -8.30 16.11
C GLY A 250 10.87 -8.66 17.32
N LEU A 251 10.62 -7.68 18.19
CA LEU A 251 9.81 -7.85 19.40
C LEU A 251 8.31 -7.65 19.15
N ARG A 252 7.89 -7.18 17.97
CA ARG A 252 6.49 -6.86 17.71
C ARG A 252 5.78 -8.05 17.07
N PRO A 253 4.85 -8.71 17.78
CA PRO A 253 4.06 -9.78 17.17
C PRO A 253 3.23 -9.23 16.02
N SER A 254 3.12 -10.02 14.96
CA SER A 254 2.13 -9.79 13.90
C SER A 254 1.71 -11.15 13.38
N PHE A 255 0.44 -11.49 13.57
CA PHE A 255 -0.13 -12.74 13.09
C PHE A 255 -1.32 -12.44 12.18
N LEU A 256 -1.37 -13.12 11.04
CA LEU A 256 -2.58 -13.18 10.22
C LEU A 256 -3.28 -14.51 10.50
N LEU A 257 -4.58 -14.45 10.72
CA LEU A 257 -5.43 -15.63 10.96
C LEU A 257 -6.48 -15.70 9.85
N TYR A 258 -6.52 -16.82 9.14
CA TYR A 258 -7.50 -17.07 8.08
C TYR A 258 -8.44 -18.20 8.50
N GLN A 259 -9.73 -17.97 8.27
CA GLN A 259 -10.76 -18.98 8.39
C GLN A 259 -10.95 -19.72 7.05
N LEU A 260 -11.04 -21.04 7.10
CA LEU A 260 -11.52 -21.83 5.98
C LEU A 260 -13.04 -21.69 5.82
N VAL A 261 -13.45 -21.17 4.67
CA VAL A 261 -14.85 -21.19 4.23
C VAL A 261 -15.01 -22.36 3.24
N PRO A 262 -15.83 -23.38 3.56
CA PRO A 262 -15.98 -24.59 2.76
C PRO A 262 -16.89 -24.36 1.54
N ASN A 263 -16.49 -23.45 0.66
CA ASN A 263 -17.11 -23.22 -0.65
C ASN A 263 -16.49 -24.16 -1.71
N ASP A 264 -17.04 -24.15 -2.92
CA ASP A 264 -16.44 -24.81 -4.09
C ASP A 264 -16.12 -23.76 -5.19
N PRO A 265 -14.88 -23.24 -5.28
CA PRO A 265 -13.69 -23.62 -4.52
C PRO A 265 -13.63 -23.10 -3.08
N PRO A 266 -12.87 -23.80 -2.19
CA PRO A 266 -12.69 -23.36 -0.82
C PRO A 266 -12.02 -21.99 -0.79
N GLN A 267 -12.33 -21.19 0.22
CA GLN A 267 -11.78 -19.84 0.35
C GLN A 267 -11.16 -19.66 1.74
N LEU A 268 -10.08 -18.88 1.80
CA LEU A 268 -9.48 -18.42 3.05
C LEU A 268 -9.90 -16.97 3.28
N LYS A 269 -10.62 -16.72 4.37
CA LYS A 269 -11.06 -15.39 4.75
C LYS A 269 -10.27 -14.91 5.96
N GLU A 270 -9.61 -13.76 5.83
CA GLU A 270 -8.88 -13.15 6.94
C GLU A 270 -9.82 -12.72 8.07
N VAL A 271 -9.43 -13.00 9.31
CA VAL A 271 -10.11 -12.56 10.52
C VAL A 271 -9.72 -11.10 10.78
N SER A 272 -10.68 -10.19 10.67
CA SER A 272 -10.45 -8.76 10.86
C SER A 272 -10.77 -8.33 12.30
N LEU A 273 -9.92 -7.48 12.89
CA LEU A 273 -10.18 -6.83 14.18
C LEU A 273 -10.90 -5.48 14.03
N TYR A 274 -11.10 -4.98 12.81
CA TYR A 274 -11.71 -3.67 12.54
C TYR A 274 -13.23 -3.70 12.45
N ARG A 275 -13.83 -4.89 12.35
CA ARG A 275 -15.26 -5.08 12.23
C ARG A 275 -15.83 -5.68 13.50
N SER A 276 -16.77 -4.98 14.14
CA SER A 276 -17.57 -5.58 15.21
C SER A 276 -18.60 -6.55 14.63
N VAL A 277 -18.84 -7.65 15.35
CA VAL A 277 -19.80 -8.68 14.97
C VAL A 277 -21.19 -8.39 15.56
N TYR A 278 -21.27 -7.60 16.63
CA TYR A 278 -22.51 -7.33 17.34
C TYR A 278 -22.95 -5.87 17.20
N THR A 279 -24.25 -5.63 17.30
CA THR A 279 -24.85 -4.29 17.35
C THR A 279 -24.87 -3.75 18.78
N SER A 280 -24.47 -2.49 18.96
CA SER A 280 -24.18 -1.82 20.23
C SER A 280 -25.16 -2.08 21.40
N ASN A 281 -24.76 -2.86 22.41
CA ASN A 281 -25.35 -2.99 23.75
C ASN A 281 -24.23 -2.98 24.83
N LEU A 282 -24.56 -2.99 26.13
CA LEU A 282 -23.56 -2.91 27.23
C LEU A 282 -22.49 -4.01 27.17
N SER A 283 -22.84 -5.24 26.80
CA SER A 283 -21.89 -6.35 26.63
C SER A 283 -21.08 -6.21 25.35
N THR A 284 -21.66 -5.69 24.27
CA THR A 284 -20.88 -5.34 23.07
C THR A 284 -19.95 -4.17 23.33
N SER A 285 -20.26 -3.27 24.26
CA SER A 285 -19.35 -2.17 24.62
C SER A 285 -18.01 -2.69 25.15
N LEU A 286 -18.00 -3.80 25.91
CA LEU A 286 -16.76 -4.45 26.35
C LEU A 286 -16.05 -5.15 25.19
N TYR A 287 -16.80 -5.81 24.32
CA TYR A 287 -16.26 -6.45 23.13
C TYR A 287 -15.61 -5.43 22.16
N ASP A 288 -16.31 -4.34 21.87
CA ASP A 288 -15.85 -3.27 20.98
C ASP A 288 -14.63 -2.56 21.58
N LYS A 289 -14.63 -2.30 22.90
CA LYS A 289 -13.43 -1.78 23.60
C LYS A 289 -12.26 -2.76 23.54
N ALA A 290 -12.50 -4.07 23.66
CA ALA A 290 -11.45 -5.07 23.51
C ALA A 290 -10.87 -5.07 22.09
N LEU A 291 -11.71 -4.93 21.06
CA LEU A 291 -11.26 -4.77 19.67
C LEU A 291 -10.47 -3.48 19.48
N GLN A 292 -10.91 -2.36 20.05
CA GLN A 292 -10.18 -1.10 20.01
C GLN A 292 -8.79 -1.25 20.65
N LEU A 293 -8.68 -1.86 21.83
CA LEU A 293 -7.40 -2.17 22.47
C LEU A 293 -6.51 -3.03 21.57
N ALA A 294 -7.06 -4.04 20.89
CA ALA A 294 -6.34 -4.90 19.96
C ALA A 294 -5.79 -4.11 18.75
N GLN A 295 -6.59 -3.21 18.18
CA GLN A 295 -6.16 -2.32 17.08
C GLN A 295 -5.02 -1.37 17.50
N GLY A 296 -4.96 -1.03 18.79
CA GLY A 296 -3.85 -0.31 19.40
C GLY A 296 -2.64 -1.17 19.75
N ALA A 297 -2.66 -2.48 19.44
CA ALA A 297 -1.67 -3.46 19.84
C ALA A 297 -1.50 -3.63 21.37
N VAL A 298 -2.55 -3.32 22.15
CA VAL A 298 -2.58 -3.51 23.61
C VAL A 298 -3.11 -4.91 23.93
N TRP A 299 -2.33 -5.93 23.58
CA TRP A 299 -2.80 -7.30 23.42
C TRP A 299 -3.27 -7.97 24.72
N SER A 300 -2.49 -7.86 25.81
CA SER A 300 -2.85 -8.52 27.07
C SER A 300 -4.13 -7.95 27.70
N HIS A 301 -4.28 -6.62 27.69
CA HIS A 301 -5.51 -5.96 28.14
C HIS A 301 -6.70 -6.29 27.25
N SER A 302 -6.50 -6.28 25.92
CA SER A 302 -7.51 -6.71 24.96
C SER A 302 -7.98 -8.14 25.23
N LEU A 303 -7.05 -9.07 25.47
CA LEU A 303 -7.37 -10.47 25.76
C LEU A 303 -8.23 -10.61 27.02
N GLN A 304 -7.84 -9.94 28.11
CA GLN A 304 -8.60 -9.96 29.37
C GLN A 304 -10.01 -9.40 29.19
N MET A 305 -10.13 -8.28 28.47
CA MET A 305 -11.42 -7.64 28.21
C MET A 305 -12.29 -8.51 27.29
N MET A 306 -11.70 -9.11 26.25
CA MET A 306 -12.40 -10.03 25.33
C MET A 306 -12.88 -11.30 26.05
N GLN A 307 -12.09 -11.85 26.98
CA GLN A 307 -12.50 -12.98 27.81
C GLN A 307 -13.67 -12.59 28.75
N SER A 308 -13.67 -11.38 29.28
CA SER A 308 -14.77 -10.86 30.10
C SER A 308 -16.03 -10.66 29.25
N ALA A 309 -15.90 -10.12 28.03
CA ALA A 309 -17.00 -10.01 27.07
C ALA A 309 -17.57 -11.39 26.70
N LYS A 310 -16.71 -12.40 26.48
CA LYS A 310 -17.15 -13.79 26.25
C LYS A 310 -17.97 -14.34 27.41
N LYS A 311 -17.54 -14.12 28.65
CA LYS A 311 -18.31 -14.53 29.85
C LYS A 311 -19.65 -13.81 29.94
N ALA A 312 -19.69 -12.50 29.63
CA ALA A 312 -20.90 -11.70 29.68
C ALA A 312 -21.93 -12.06 28.59
N LEU A 313 -21.46 -12.36 27.38
CA LEU A 313 -22.32 -12.78 26.26
C LEU A 313 -22.76 -14.24 26.37
N ALA A 314 -21.93 -15.10 26.98
CA ALA A 314 -22.19 -16.52 27.21
C ALA A 314 -22.78 -17.26 25.98
N LYS A 315 -24.11 -17.41 25.92
CA LYS A 315 -24.82 -18.12 24.84
C LYS A 315 -24.84 -17.33 23.52
N ASP A 316 -24.72 -16.01 23.58
CA ASP A 316 -24.71 -15.14 22.40
C ASP A 316 -23.32 -15.01 21.76
N TRP A 317 -22.32 -15.75 22.28
CA TRP A 317 -20.96 -15.73 21.76
C TRP A 317 -20.86 -16.41 20.38
N SER A 318 -20.78 -15.60 19.33
CA SER A 318 -20.68 -16.05 17.96
C SER A 318 -19.33 -16.72 17.62
N PRO A 319 -19.29 -17.58 16.60
CA PRO A 319 -18.04 -18.14 16.08
C PRO A 319 -17.05 -17.10 15.54
N GLU A 320 -17.54 -15.98 14.99
CA GLU A 320 -16.67 -14.90 14.51
C GLU A 320 -15.99 -14.16 15.67
N ALA A 321 -16.73 -13.90 16.74
CA ALA A 321 -16.16 -13.36 17.98
C ALA A 321 -15.10 -14.32 18.56
N GLN A 322 -15.31 -15.64 18.48
CA GLN A 322 -14.31 -16.62 18.88
C GLN A 322 -13.02 -16.51 18.07
N ARG A 323 -13.11 -16.31 16.75
CA ARG A 323 -11.94 -16.13 15.88
C ARG A 323 -11.17 -14.86 16.19
N GLN A 324 -11.85 -13.74 16.43
CA GLN A 324 -11.20 -12.50 16.84
C GLN A 324 -10.50 -12.67 18.21
N LEU A 325 -11.14 -13.37 19.16
CA LEU A 325 -10.50 -13.74 20.42
C LEU A 325 -9.27 -14.64 20.21
N ASP A 326 -9.31 -15.59 19.29
CA ASP A 326 -8.17 -16.48 18.99
C ASP A 326 -6.98 -15.70 18.38
N LEU A 327 -7.26 -14.73 17.50
CA LEU A 327 -6.27 -13.82 16.94
C LEU A 327 -5.63 -12.91 18.02
N ILE A 328 -6.45 -12.35 18.91
CA ILE A 328 -5.97 -11.54 20.04
C ILE A 328 -5.12 -12.42 20.97
N ARG A 329 -5.55 -13.66 21.24
CA ARG A 329 -4.81 -14.61 22.09
C ARG A 329 -3.44 -14.92 21.51
N LEU A 330 -3.32 -15.16 20.20
CA LEU A 330 -2.04 -15.40 19.53
C LEU A 330 -1.03 -14.27 19.80
N HIS A 331 -1.46 -13.03 19.64
CA HIS A 331 -0.60 -11.87 19.90
C HIS A 331 -0.23 -11.76 21.38
N ALA A 332 -1.22 -11.85 22.27
CA ALA A 332 -1.03 -11.72 23.71
C ALA A 332 -0.13 -12.82 24.30
N GLU A 333 -0.26 -14.07 23.83
CA GLU A 333 0.60 -15.18 24.25
C GLU A 333 2.06 -14.93 23.83
N LYS A 334 2.28 -14.41 22.62
CA LYS A 334 3.62 -14.08 22.13
C LYS A 334 4.27 -12.97 22.94
N THR A 335 3.55 -11.88 23.23
CA THR A 335 4.10 -10.74 24.00
C THR A 335 4.29 -11.08 25.47
N LYS A 336 3.38 -11.86 26.05
CA LYS A 336 3.55 -12.37 27.40
C LYS A 336 4.74 -13.34 27.52
N ALA A 337 4.97 -14.18 26.52
CA ALA A 337 6.17 -15.03 26.48
C ALA A 337 7.45 -14.19 26.38
N GLN A 338 7.43 -13.09 25.62
CA GLN A 338 8.56 -12.16 25.53
C GLN A 338 8.84 -11.47 26.87
N THR A 339 7.84 -11.09 27.66
CA THR A 339 8.08 -10.47 28.98
C THR A 339 8.63 -11.44 30.02
N ALA A 340 8.34 -12.75 29.87
CA ALA A 340 8.88 -13.81 30.71
C ALA A 340 10.31 -14.26 30.32
N GLN A 341 10.80 -13.86 29.14
CA GLN A 341 12.13 -14.23 28.66
C GLN A 341 13.23 -13.43 29.38
N THR A 342 14.39 -14.04 29.56
CA THR A 342 15.60 -13.34 30.01
C THR A 342 16.20 -12.52 28.87
N TRP A 343 16.31 -11.21 29.04
CA TRP A 343 16.86 -10.29 28.05
C TRP A 343 18.31 -9.88 28.36
N SER A 344 19.07 -9.57 27.32
CA SER A 344 20.46 -9.14 27.43
C SER A 344 20.64 -7.73 28.00
N SER A 345 19.59 -6.90 28.01
CA SER A 345 19.61 -5.58 28.62
C SER A 345 18.27 -5.25 29.28
N GLN A 346 18.33 -4.45 30.35
CA GLN A 346 17.15 -4.04 31.11
C GLN A 346 16.21 -3.15 30.26
N GLU A 347 16.74 -2.32 29.37
CA GLU A 347 15.94 -1.49 28.46
C GLU A 347 15.15 -2.33 27.45
N GLN A 348 15.72 -3.46 27.03
CA GLN A 348 15.01 -4.40 26.17
C GLN A 348 13.88 -5.09 26.92
N HIS A 349 14.09 -5.44 28.19
CA HIS A 349 13.04 -6.02 29.03
C HIS A 349 11.90 -5.01 29.28
N ILE A 350 12.22 -3.76 29.62
CA ILE A 350 11.25 -2.65 29.72
C ILE A 350 10.43 -2.54 28.43
N LEU A 351 11.09 -2.55 27.26
CA LEU A 351 10.39 -2.48 25.98
C LEU A 351 9.42 -3.65 25.79
N THR A 352 9.75 -4.87 26.22
CA THR A 352 8.80 -5.99 26.13
C THR A 352 7.58 -5.80 27.01
N TYR A 353 7.75 -5.25 28.23
CA TYR A 353 6.61 -4.90 29.08
C TYR A 353 5.70 -3.87 28.41
N LEU A 354 6.28 -2.85 27.79
CA LEU A 354 5.53 -1.83 27.05
C LEU A 354 4.79 -2.41 25.84
N ILE A 355 5.42 -3.32 25.08
CA ILE A 355 4.78 -3.97 23.92
C ILE A 355 3.63 -4.88 24.37
N ASP A 356 3.75 -5.57 25.50
CA ASP A 356 2.65 -6.37 26.05
C ASP A 356 1.53 -5.52 26.69
N GLY A 357 1.80 -4.23 26.94
CA GLY A 357 0.93 -3.32 27.67
C GLY A 357 1.00 -3.47 29.19
N GLN A 358 2.04 -4.12 29.74
CA GLN A 358 2.31 -4.21 31.18
C GLN A 358 2.95 -2.90 31.69
N TRP A 359 2.19 -1.80 31.62
CA TRP A 359 2.66 -0.44 31.88
C TRP A 359 3.24 -0.28 33.30
N ASP A 360 2.60 -0.86 34.31
CA ASP A 360 3.06 -0.82 35.70
C ASP A 360 4.41 -1.51 35.88
N GLN A 361 4.57 -2.72 35.35
CA GLN A 361 5.81 -3.48 35.47
C GLN A 361 6.96 -2.79 34.71
N ALA A 362 6.66 -2.22 33.53
CA ALA A 362 7.62 -1.39 32.82
C ALA A 362 8.08 -0.20 33.67
N LEU A 363 7.12 0.53 34.29
CA LEU A 363 7.43 1.74 35.04
C LEU A 363 8.22 1.41 36.29
N SER A 364 7.83 0.37 37.03
CA SER A 364 8.56 -0.11 38.20
C SER A 364 9.97 -0.58 37.84
N ALA A 365 10.17 -1.23 36.69
CA ALA A 365 11.50 -1.64 36.23
C ALA A 365 12.40 -0.44 35.91
N LEU A 366 11.85 0.64 35.37
CA LEU A 366 12.56 1.90 35.13
C LEU A 366 12.87 2.63 36.44
N GLU A 367 11.90 2.71 37.36
CA GLU A 367 12.04 3.31 38.69
C GLU A 367 13.11 2.63 39.54
N ALA A 368 13.22 1.31 39.44
CA ALA A 368 14.22 0.53 40.16
C ALA A 368 15.66 0.77 39.65
N THR A 369 15.82 1.28 38.42
CA THR A 369 17.14 1.50 37.81
C THR A 369 17.23 2.89 37.15
N PRO A 370 17.34 3.99 37.91
CA PRO A 370 17.37 5.34 37.33
C PRO A 370 18.53 5.58 36.34
N ALA A 371 19.62 4.82 36.46
CA ALA A 371 20.80 4.92 35.59
C ALA A 371 20.52 4.62 34.11
N ILE A 372 19.46 3.86 33.79
CA ILE A 372 19.09 3.50 32.41
C ILE A 372 18.01 4.43 31.82
N TYR A 373 17.69 5.54 32.49
CA TYR A 373 16.64 6.45 32.06
C TYR A 373 16.90 7.01 30.64
N GLU A 374 18.07 7.61 30.43
CA GLU A 374 18.44 8.21 29.15
C GLU A 374 18.54 7.18 28.01
N SER A 375 19.08 5.99 28.28
CA SER A 375 19.13 4.90 27.29
C SER A 375 17.73 4.38 26.95
N THR A 376 16.83 4.35 27.94
CA THR A 376 15.42 3.99 27.76
C THR A 376 14.72 5.04 26.89
N LEU A 377 14.84 6.34 27.17
CA LEU A 377 14.21 7.39 26.35
C LEU A 377 14.65 7.32 24.88
N LYS A 378 15.95 7.16 24.61
CA LYS A 378 16.46 6.99 23.24
C LYS A 378 15.84 5.78 22.54
N ARG A 379 15.62 4.68 23.26
CA ARG A 379 14.96 3.49 22.73
C ARG A 379 13.47 3.75 22.48
N LEU A 380 12.78 4.45 23.37
CA LEU A 380 11.38 4.84 23.20
C LEU A 380 11.19 5.72 21.96
N GLU A 381 12.11 6.64 21.67
CA GLU A 381 12.01 7.51 20.48
C GLU A 381 11.98 6.68 19.18
N ARG A 382 12.81 5.64 19.08
CA ARG A 382 12.86 4.75 17.91
C ARG A 382 11.56 3.96 17.71
N ASP A 383 10.90 3.62 18.81
CA ASP A 383 9.70 2.78 18.84
C ASP A 383 8.41 3.61 19.07
N PHE A 384 8.51 4.93 18.95
CA PHE A 384 7.49 5.90 19.39
C PHE A 384 6.14 5.67 18.74
N ASP A 385 6.03 5.62 17.41
CA ASP A 385 4.71 5.68 16.74
C ASP A 385 3.81 4.51 17.14
N ALA A 386 4.40 3.32 17.30
CA ALA A 386 3.65 2.14 17.67
C ALA A 386 3.38 2.08 19.19
N LEU A 387 4.29 2.56 20.05
CA LEU A 387 4.01 2.68 21.49
C LEU A 387 2.97 3.76 21.78
N TRP A 388 3.05 4.89 21.09
CA TRP A 388 2.12 6.01 21.19
C TRP A 388 0.69 5.59 20.82
N ARG A 389 0.53 4.81 19.75
CA ARG A 389 -0.77 4.22 19.39
C ARG A 389 -1.33 3.37 20.54
N GLY A 390 -0.50 2.53 21.15
CA GLY A 390 -0.87 1.73 22.32
C GLY A 390 -1.34 2.57 23.50
N VAL A 391 -0.57 3.59 23.92
CA VAL A 391 -0.98 4.40 25.09
C VAL A 391 -2.21 5.25 24.79
N THR A 392 -2.33 5.82 23.58
CA THR A 392 -3.49 6.66 23.23
C THR A 392 -4.78 5.85 23.17
N VAL A 393 -4.74 4.65 22.59
CA VAL A 393 -5.88 3.73 22.58
C VAL A 393 -6.21 3.25 23.99
N HIS A 394 -5.20 2.87 24.78
CA HIS A 394 -5.43 2.44 26.17
C HIS A 394 -6.07 3.55 27.00
N LEU A 395 -5.60 4.80 26.89
CA LEU A 395 -6.18 5.95 27.59
C LEU A 395 -7.57 6.34 27.08
N LYS A 396 -7.91 6.03 25.83
CA LYS A 396 -9.29 6.20 25.33
C LYS A 396 -10.26 5.25 26.06
N VAL A 397 -9.81 4.04 26.37
CA VAL A 397 -10.62 3.02 27.07
C VAL A 397 -10.53 3.17 28.60
N HIS A 398 -9.36 3.56 29.12
CA HIS A 398 -9.01 3.70 30.54
C HIS A 398 -8.41 5.09 30.82
N PRO A 399 -9.21 6.17 30.78
CA PRO A 399 -8.70 7.54 30.84
C PRO A 399 -8.05 7.90 32.18
N GLN A 400 -8.33 7.15 33.25
CA GLN A 400 -7.81 7.38 34.59
C GLN A 400 -6.57 6.53 34.93
N ASP A 401 -6.05 5.73 34.00
CA ASP A 401 -4.86 4.93 34.22
C ASP A 401 -3.62 5.82 34.33
N VAL A 402 -3.19 6.08 35.57
CA VAL A 402 -2.09 6.98 35.89
C VAL A 402 -0.76 6.49 35.31
N THR A 403 -0.50 5.19 35.32
CA THR A 403 0.78 4.67 34.83
C THR A 403 0.86 4.78 33.31
N THR A 404 -0.24 4.52 32.61
CA THR A 404 -0.29 4.75 31.16
C THR A 404 -0.15 6.24 30.83
N GLN A 405 -0.70 7.15 31.64
CA GLN A 405 -0.46 8.58 31.50
C GLN A 405 1.03 8.91 31.70
N ILE A 406 1.71 8.36 32.72
CA ILE A 406 3.15 8.56 32.92
C ILE A 406 3.95 8.07 31.70
N TRP A 407 3.61 6.91 31.13
CA TRP A 407 4.26 6.44 29.90
C TRP A 407 3.98 7.32 28.68
N GLY A 408 2.77 7.87 28.56
CA GLY A 408 2.48 8.89 27.55
C GLY A 408 3.37 10.13 27.70
N ALA A 409 3.57 10.58 28.94
CA ALA A 409 4.48 11.68 29.24
C ALA A 409 5.94 11.33 28.91
N LEU A 410 6.42 10.14 29.26
CA LEU A 410 7.78 9.67 28.96
C LEU A 410 8.01 9.52 27.45
N LEU A 411 7.02 9.08 26.67
CA LEU A 411 7.09 9.05 25.21
C LEU A 411 7.20 10.45 24.61
N VAL A 412 6.41 11.39 25.12
CA VAL A 412 6.52 12.82 24.74
C VAL A 412 7.90 13.35 25.13
N SER A 413 8.42 13.00 26.32
CA SER A 413 9.77 13.37 26.74
C SER A 413 10.86 12.82 25.84
N ALA A 414 10.74 11.56 25.42
CA ALA A 414 11.69 10.92 24.51
C ALA A 414 11.75 11.61 23.13
N ARG A 415 10.63 12.12 22.62
CA ARG A 415 10.54 12.73 21.28
C ARG A 415 10.74 14.25 21.29
N GLN A 416 10.48 14.90 22.42
CA GLN A 416 10.47 16.35 22.57
C GLN A 416 11.41 16.78 23.69
N SER A 417 10.92 16.86 24.94
CA SER A 417 11.71 17.23 26.12
C SER A 417 11.02 16.81 27.42
N ALA A 418 11.76 16.78 28.53
CA ALA A 418 11.22 16.48 29.85
C ALA A 418 10.04 17.41 30.22
N GLU A 419 10.16 18.71 29.92
CA GLU A 419 9.14 19.72 30.18
C GLU A 419 7.86 19.47 29.37
N ALA A 420 7.99 19.12 28.09
CA ALA A 420 6.85 18.79 27.25
C ALA A 420 6.09 17.56 27.76
N GLY A 421 6.81 16.55 28.28
CA GLY A 421 6.20 15.39 28.93
C GLY A 421 5.44 15.75 30.21
N GLU A 422 6.03 16.59 31.06
CA GLU A 422 5.33 17.10 32.25
C GLU A 422 4.07 17.90 31.89
N ASP A 423 4.15 18.79 30.91
CA ASP A 423 3.02 19.63 30.50
C ASP A 423 1.91 18.79 29.87
N TRP A 424 2.28 17.81 29.05
CA TRP A 424 1.33 16.81 28.55
C TRP A 424 0.66 16.06 29.71
N LEU A 425 1.41 15.64 30.73
CA LEU A 425 0.84 14.95 31.89
C LEU A 425 -0.12 15.84 32.68
N LYS A 426 0.22 17.12 32.89
CA LYS A 426 -0.66 18.10 33.55
C LYS A 426 -1.99 18.29 32.80
N GLN A 427 -1.98 18.20 31.48
CA GLN A 427 -3.21 18.26 30.67
C GLN A 427 -4.08 17.01 30.82
N LYS A 428 -3.48 15.84 31.09
CA LYS A 428 -4.20 14.56 31.23
C LYS A 428 -4.65 14.28 32.66
N THR A 429 -3.92 14.76 33.67
CA THR A 429 -4.23 14.50 35.07
C THR A 429 -3.89 15.66 35.98
N ARG A 430 -4.70 15.84 37.03
CA ARG A 430 -4.43 16.77 38.13
C ARG A 430 -3.71 16.11 39.30
N SER A 431 -3.32 14.83 39.16
CA SER A 431 -2.64 14.08 40.22
C SER A 431 -1.23 14.62 40.46
N LYS A 432 -1.01 15.23 41.64
CA LYS A 432 0.33 15.66 42.08
C LYS A 432 1.31 14.48 42.18
N GLN A 433 0.81 13.33 42.65
CA GLN A 433 1.60 12.11 42.78
C GLN A 433 2.10 11.60 41.42
N ALA A 434 1.30 11.71 40.36
CA ALA A 434 1.73 11.30 39.01
C ALA A 434 2.88 12.18 38.49
N LEU A 435 2.80 13.49 38.73
CA LEU A 435 3.84 14.45 38.36
C LEU A 435 5.11 14.26 39.17
N GLU A 436 5.00 14.00 40.48
CA GLU A 436 6.13 13.68 41.35
C GLU A 436 6.83 12.39 40.91
N ARG A 437 6.05 11.37 40.56
CA ARG A 437 6.55 10.08 40.09
C ARG A 437 7.29 10.22 38.75
N LEU A 438 6.74 10.97 37.78
CA LEU A 438 7.44 11.30 36.53
C LEU A 438 8.77 12.03 36.78
N ARG A 439 8.79 13.02 37.68
CA ARG A 439 10.00 13.77 38.05
C ARG A 439 11.05 12.92 38.75
N ALA A 440 10.61 11.99 39.61
CA ALA A 440 11.51 11.09 40.32
C ALA A 440 12.24 10.17 39.34
N VAL A 441 11.56 9.68 38.30
CA VAL A 441 12.15 8.85 37.26
C VAL A 441 13.20 9.61 36.43
N GLY A 442 12.97 10.89 36.14
CA GLY A 442 13.89 11.73 35.36
C GLY A 442 15.07 12.33 36.14
N ARG A 443 15.13 12.18 37.47
CA ARG A 443 16.23 12.71 38.29
C ARG A 443 17.33 11.66 38.45
N SER A 444 18.41 11.81 37.68
CA SER A 444 19.66 11.10 37.95
C SER A 444 20.29 11.59 39.27
N PRO A 445 20.77 10.72 40.18
CA PRO A 445 21.42 11.12 41.43
C PRO A 445 22.82 11.76 41.24
N VAL A 446 23.22 12.14 40.03
CA VAL A 446 24.58 12.60 39.71
C VAL A 446 24.79 14.12 39.94
N ILE A 447 23.74 14.92 40.20
CA ILE A 447 23.88 16.39 40.33
C ILE A 447 23.70 16.92 41.78
N ALA A 448 23.43 16.05 42.75
CA ALA A 448 23.29 16.49 44.15
C ALA A 448 24.62 16.76 44.88
N ALA A 449 25.78 16.51 44.25
CA ALA A 449 27.10 16.60 44.89
C ALA A 449 27.97 17.81 44.46
N VAL A 450 27.51 18.69 43.57
CA VAL A 450 28.36 19.79 43.05
C VAL A 450 27.83 21.19 43.40
N THR A 451 26.61 21.34 43.90
CA THR A 451 26.03 22.65 44.23
C THR A 451 26.05 22.97 45.73
N SER A 452 27.13 22.61 46.42
CA SER A 452 27.37 22.99 47.82
C SER A 452 28.85 23.31 48.09
N ALA A 453 29.44 24.12 47.22
CA ALA A 453 30.64 24.95 47.41
C ALA A 453 30.73 25.77 46.11
N ASP A 454 30.85 27.09 46.05
CA ASP A 454 31.48 28.01 46.97
C ASP A 454 30.93 29.41 46.66
N SER A 455 30.99 30.28 47.66
CA SER A 455 30.45 31.64 47.62
C SER A 455 31.61 32.61 47.39
N SER A 456 31.62 33.41 46.32
CA SER A 456 32.05 34.83 46.39
C SER A 456 31.94 35.58 45.05
N PRO A 457 31.61 36.89 45.09
CA PRO A 457 31.49 37.76 43.91
C PRO A 457 32.69 38.71 43.73
N ALA A 458 33.07 39.05 42.48
CA ALA A 458 33.51 40.41 42.07
C ALA A 458 33.97 40.47 40.59
N SER A 459 33.31 41.36 39.84
CA SER A 459 33.78 42.28 38.79
C SER A 459 34.93 41.90 37.85
N ALA A 460 34.69 41.99 36.53
CA ALA A 460 34.91 43.22 35.75
C ALA A 460 34.62 43.01 34.26
N ALA A 461 34.11 44.07 33.63
CA ALA A 461 33.75 44.18 32.23
C ALA A 461 34.95 44.10 31.27
N GLY A 462 34.70 43.54 30.10
CA GLY A 462 35.55 43.62 28.91
C GLY A 462 34.72 43.29 27.67
N ASP A 463 34.40 44.30 26.89
CA ASP A 463 33.77 44.20 25.57
C ASP A 463 34.58 43.28 24.64
N GLN A 464 33.90 42.38 23.93
CA GLN A 464 33.71 42.49 22.47
C GLN A 464 33.27 41.15 21.84
N VAL A 465 32.46 41.33 20.80
CA VAL A 465 32.12 40.42 19.69
C VAL A 465 30.93 39.49 19.90
N SER A 466 29.78 40.05 19.50
CA SER A 466 28.63 39.34 18.95
C SER A 466 29.04 38.17 18.03
N THR A 467 28.80 36.95 18.47
CA THR A 467 28.55 35.80 17.61
C THR A 467 27.13 35.33 17.84
N ALA A 468 26.17 36.15 17.40
CA ALA A 468 24.77 35.73 17.27
C ALA A 468 24.67 34.75 16.09
N ALA A 469 24.94 33.48 16.36
CA ALA A 469 24.30 32.39 15.64
C ALA A 469 23.06 32.03 16.46
N ASP A 470 21.92 32.64 16.10
CA ASP A 470 20.65 32.50 16.80
C ASP A 470 20.29 31.02 16.99
N SER A 471 20.36 30.61 18.25
CA SER A 471 19.83 29.33 18.72
C SER A 471 18.32 29.47 18.82
N LEU A 472 17.58 28.57 18.15
CA LEU A 472 16.13 28.57 18.12
C LEU A 472 15.50 28.41 19.52
N PRO A 473 14.42 29.14 19.84
CA PRO A 473 13.61 28.88 21.04
C PRO A 473 12.79 27.58 20.88
N THR A 474 12.76 26.77 21.94
CA THR A 474 11.90 25.59 22.10
C THR A 474 10.53 26.02 22.62
N THR A 475 9.46 25.80 21.86
CA THR A 475 8.08 26.07 22.30
C THR A 475 7.18 24.84 22.22
N THR A 476 6.09 24.90 22.98
CA THR A 476 5.39 23.84 23.73
C THR A 476 4.03 23.41 23.12
N GLY A 477 3.87 23.43 21.79
CA GLY A 477 2.58 23.15 21.12
C GLY A 477 2.52 21.87 20.31
N VAL A 478 1.33 21.26 20.19
CA VAL A 478 1.01 20.42 19.03
C VAL A 478 1.13 21.34 17.83
N GLY A 479 2.12 21.11 16.97
CA GLY A 479 2.43 22.02 15.87
C GLY A 479 1.17 22.46 15.12
N ARG A 480 1.00 23.78 14.93
CA ARG A 480 -0.17 24.39 14.28
C ARG A 480 -0.45 23.77 12.91
N TYR A 481 0.60 23.36 12.21
CA TYR A 481 0.52 22.85 10.85
C TYR A 481 0.48 21.32 10.83
N VAL A 482 -0.54 20.78 10.15
CA VAL A 482 -0.84 19.34 10.05
C VAL A 482 -0.61 18.78 8.63
N GLY A 483 -0.44 19.66 7.64
CA GLY A 483 -0.14 19.32 6.25
C GLY A 483 0.76 20.36 5.59
N LEU A 484 1.52 19.93 4.58
CA LEU A 484 2.40 20.77 3.78
C LEU A 484 2.42 20.26 2.33
N VAL A 485 2.42 21.18 1.36
CA VAL A 485 2.78 20.89 -0.03
C VAL A 485 3.84 21.88 -0.50
N GLY A 486 4.86 21.37 -1.17
CA GLY A 486 5.95 22.17 -1.70
C GLY A 486 6.62 21.52 -2.90
N GLN A 487 7.64 22.19 -3.42
CA GLN A 487 8.43 21.72 -4.55
C GLN A 487 9.89 21.54 -4.13
N ALA A 488 10.43 20.35 -4.33
CA ALA A 488 11.82 20.02 -4.05
C ALA A 488 12.70 20.27 -5.29
N SER A 489 13.84 20.91 -5.03
CA SER A 489 14.94 21.09 -5.97
C SER A 489 16.25 20.64 -5.31
N VAL A 490 17.11 19.96 -6.07
CA VAL A 490 18.44 19.55 -5.58
C VAL A 490 19.29 20.80 -5.36
N THR A 491 19.97 20.88 -4.23
CA THR A 491 20.85 21.99 -3.88
C THR A 491 22.23 21.48 -3.43
N THR A 492 23.25 22.33 -3.52
CA THR A 492 24.59 22.01 -3.03
C THR A 492 24.72 22.34 -1.54
N THR A 493 25.87 22.05 -0.95
CA THR A 493 26.13 22.12 0.50
C THR A 493 25.55 23.40 1.12
N PRO A 494 24.70 23.31 2.17
CA PRO A 494 23.93 24.46 2.64
C PRO A 494 24.80 25.50 3.34
N ASP A 495 24.57 26.77 3.04
CA ASP A 495 25.30 27.90 3.64
C ASP A 495 24.84 28.21 5.10
N LYS A 496 25.44 29.24 5.72
CA LYS A 496 25.11 29.66 7.09
C LYS A 496 23.76 30.40 7.21
N SER A 497 23.04 30.64 6.11
CA SER A 497 21.78 31.40 6.12
C SER A 497 20.56 30.58 6.55
N TRP A 498 20.74 29.28 6.80
CA TRP A 498 19.69 28.36 7.25
C TRP A 498 19.59 28.33 8.77
N LEU A 499 18.38 28.53 9.28
CA LEU A 499 18.06 28.33 10.69
C LEU A 499 17.94 26.81 10.95
N ARG A 500 18.69 26.29 11.92
CA ARG A 500 18.85 24.84 12.16
C ARG A 500 19.03 24.53 13.65
N SER A 501 18.53 23.38 14.09
CA SER A 501 18.61 22.95 15.50
C SER A 501 19.82 22.08 15.83
N GLN A 502 20.58 21.63 14.82
CA GLN A 502 21.72 20.70 14.96
C GLN A 502 22.80 21.01 13.91
N THR A 503 23.99 20.42 14.08
CA THR A 503 25.02 20.37 13.03
C THR A 503 24.47 19.62 11.82
N LEU A 504 24.67 20.18 10.61
CA LEU A 504 24.17 19.55 9.39
C LEU A 504 24.92 18.23 9.16
N PRO A 505 24.21 17.09 9.02
CA PRO A 505 24.84 15.83 8.69
C PRO A 505 25.41 15.87 7.27
N THR A 506 26.48 15.12 7.03
CA THR A 506 26.98 14.92 5.66
C THR A 506 26.09 13.89 4.96
N PRO A 507 25.53 14.17 3.77
CA PRO A 507 24.77 13.17 3.01
C PRO A 507 25.63 11.93 2.76
N VAL A 508 25.09 10.75 3.01
CA VAL A 508 25.76 9.48 2.70
C VAL A 508 25.66 9.17 1.19
N THR A 509 26.45 8.21 0.69
CA THR A 509 26.43 7.82 -0.72
C THR A 509 25.02 7.52 -1.22
N GLY A 510 24.57 8.22 -2.27
CA GLY A 510 23.22 8.11 -2.84
C GLY A 510 22.18 9.08 -2.26
N GLN A 511 22.56 9.95 -1.31
CA GLN A 511 21.73 11.03 -0.81
C GLN A 511 22.21 12.39 -1.31
N THR A 512 21.28 13.32 -1.45
CA THR A 512 21.55 14.72 -1.81
C THR A 512 20.75 15.69 -0.94
N TRP A 513 21.18 16.94 -0.96
CA TRP A 513 20.45 18.02 -0.31
C TRP A 513 19.30 18.50 -1.19
N TYR A 514 18.16 18.73 -0.57
CA TYR A 514 16.98 19.30 -1.16
C TYR A 514 16.66 20.65 -0.54
N GLN A 515 16.40 21.64 -1.38
CA GLN A 515 15.66 22.83 -1.01
C GLN A 515 14.20 22.63 -1.41
N ILE A 516 13.32 22.65 -0.42
CA ILE A 516 11.88 22.49 -0.58
C ILE A 516 11.23 23.86 -0.42
N GLU A 517 10.71 24.41 -1.51
CA GLU A 517 9.92 25.64 -1.46
C GLU A 517 8.50 25.29 -1.02
N VAL A 518 8.08 25.81 0.14
CA VAL A 518 6.75 25.55 0.70
C VAL A 518 5.74 26.44 0.00
N GLN A 519 4.74 25.82 -0.62
CA GLN A 519 3.71 26.53 -1.39
C GLN A 519 2.37 26.55 -0.66
N LEU A 520 2.05 25.47 0.07
CA LEU A 520 0.81 25.35 0.83
C LEU A 520 1.08 24.75 2.22
N LEU A 521 0.33 25.21 3.20
CA LEU A 521 0.29 24.71 4.58
C LEU A 521 -1.16 24.45 4.98
N GLN A 522 -1.36 23.41 5.78
CA GLN A 522 -2.64 23.09 6.37
C GLN A 522 -2.59 23.36 7.87
N ASP A 523 -3.50 24.18 8.37
CA ASP A 523 -3.77 24.34 9.80
C ASP A 523 -5.24 24.01 10.11
N SER A 524 -5.73 24.37 11.30
CA SER A 524 -7.13 24.13 11.70
C SER A 524 -8.16 24.87 10.84
N SER A 525 -7.75 25.86 10.05
CA SER A 525 -8.63 26.60 9.13
C SER A 525 -8.66 26.01 7.71
N GLY A 526 -7.84 24.98 7.44
CA GLY A 526 -7.73 24.35 6.12
C GLY A 526 -6.41 24.64 5.43
N TRP A 527 -6.38 24.42 4.11
CA TRP A 527 -5.20 24.62 3.28
C TRP A 527 -5.08 26.07 2.80
N GLY A 528 -3.89 26.66 2.94
CA GLY A 528 -3.61 28.02 2.49
C GLY A 528 -2.13 28.25 2.21
N ARG A 529 -1.81 29.44 1.70
CA ARG A 529 -0.41 29.86 1.51
C ARG A 529 0.25 30.18 2.86
N PRO A 530 1.58 29.99 3.00
CA PRO A 530 2.30 30.49 4.16
C PRO A 530 2.03 31.99 4.39
N PRO A 531 1.68 32.42 5.62
CA PRO A 531 1.49 33.82 5.95
C PRO A 531 2.74 34.66 5.63
N ALA A 532 2.57 35.84 5.04
CA ALA A 532 3.70 36.72 4.70
C ALA A 532 4.49 37.20 5.93
N SER A 533 3.87 37.21 7.11
CA SER A 533 4.52 37.54 8.39
C SER A 533 5.24 36.37 9.05
N MET A 534 5.28 35.19 8.40
CA MET A 534 5.88 33.99 8.97
C MET A 534 7.40 34.08 9.03
N THR A 535 7.96 33.94 10.22
CA THR A 535 9.40 33.82 10.42
C THR A 535 9.83 32.36 10.39
N GLY A 536 11.10 32.10 10.05
CA GLY A 536 11.65 30.75 10.04
C GLY A 536 11.59 30.11 11.42
N ALA A 537 11.81 30.89 12.49
CA ALA A 537 11.74 30.41 13.86
C ALA A 537 10.32 29.97 14.25
N ASN A 538 9.31 30.78 13.95
CA ASN A 538 7.91 30.46 14.24
C ASN A 538 7.46 29.22 13.46
N PHE A 539 7.78 29.16 12.17
CA PHE A 539 7.49 27.97 11.37
C PHE A 539 8.20 26.73 11.93
N TRP A 540 9.48 26.84 12.29
CA TRP A 540 10.25 25.71 12.83
C TRP A 540 9.61 25.13 14.09
N ALA A 541 9.18 25.99 15.00
CA ALA A 541 8.47 25.61 16.20
C ALA A 541 7.13 24.94 15.88
N GLU A 542 6.32 25.54 15.00
CA GLU A 542 4.96 25.12 14.71
C GLU A 542 4.84 23.93 13.74
N SER A 543 5.94 23.48 13.12
CA SER A 543 5.96 22.41 12.10
C SER A 543 6.62 21.10 12.55
N GLN A 544 6.79 20.89 13.87
CA GLN A 544 7.52 19.70 14.39
C GLN A 544 6.95 18.36 13.92
N GLY A 545 5.62 18.24 13.83
CA GLY A 545 4.96 17.02 13.32
C GLY A 545 5.24 16.74 11.85
N LEU A 546 5.29 17.79 11.02
CA LEU A 546 5.44 17.70 9.57
C LEU A 546 6.83 17.24 9.14
N ARG A 547 7.87 17.70 9.85
CA ARG A 547 9.27 17.51 9.47
C ARG A 547 9.74 16.05 9.36
N ARG A 548 9.00 15.11 9.98
CA ARG A 548 9.27 13.66 9.95
C ARG A 548 8.35 12.88 9.01
N GLN A 549 7.39 13.54 8.36
CA GLN A 549 6.32 12.92 7.58
C GLN A 549 6.36 13.31 6.10
N MET A 550 7.41 14.01 5.66
CA MET A 550 7.48 14.47 4.28
C MET A 550 7.94 13.38 3.32
N GLN A 551 7.23 13.30 2.20
CA GLN A 551 7.50 12.38 1.11
C GLN A 551 7.65 13.14 -0.20
N LEU A 552 8.62 12.71 -1.01
CA LEU A 552 8.78 13.10 -2.40
C LEU A 552 7.83 12.27 -3.26
N PHE A 553 7.14 12.95 -4.17
CA PHE A 553 6.22 12.34 -5.12
C PHE A 553 6.66 12.64 -6.55
N ARG A 554 6.48 11.65 -7.43
CA ARG A 554 6.61 11.77 -8.88
C ARG A 554 5.39 11.10 -9.51
N ASP A 555 4.72 11.79 -10.42
CA ASP A 555 3.52 11.29 -11.10
C ASP A 555 2.46 10.73 -10.12
N SER A 556 2.24 11.43 -9.00
CA SER A 556 1.33 11.05 -7.91
C SER A 556 1.71 9.77 -7.13
N GLN A 557 2.92 9.25 -7.29
CA GLN A 557 3.44 8.10 -6.55
C GLN A 557 4.54 8.54 -5.56
N PRO A 558 4.51 8.07 -4.30
CA PRO A 558 5.58 8.34 -3.35
C PRO A 558 6.86 7.63 -3.79
N VAL A 559 7.94 8.38 -3.95
CA VAL A 559 9.24 7.87 -4.40
C VAL A 559 10.21 7.71 -3.23
N ALA A 560 10.18 8.63 -2.26
CA ALA A 560 11.10 8.62 -1.14
C ALA A 560 10.61 9.47 0.03
N GLY A 561 11.12 9.18 1.24
CA GLY A 561 11.00 10.10 2.38
C GLY A 561 12.14 11.12 2.41
N VAL A 562 11.89 12.31 2.96
CA VAL A 562 12.91 13.34 3.20
C VAL A 562 12.93 13.78 4.65
N THR A 563 14.12 14.07 5.18
CA THR A 563 14.31 14.53 6.56
C THR A 563 14.71 16.00 6.59
N VAL A 564 13.98 16.84 7.32
CA VAL A 564 14.26 18.29 7.40
C VAL A 564 15.32 18.59 8.44
N HIS A 565 16.32 19.39 8.04
CA HIS A 565 17.42 19.83 8.88
C HIS A 565 17.51 21.35 9.04
N GLY A 566 16.80 22.13 8.23
CA GLY A 566 16.75 23.58 8.41
C GLY A 566 15.57 24.26 7.74
N VAL A 567 15.38 25.53 8.07
CA VAL A 567 14.36 26.40 7.48
C VAL A 567 14.96 27.76 7.16
N LYS A 568 14.45 28.36 6.09
CA LYS A 568 14.74 29.73 5.70
C LYS A 568 13.41 30.40 5.35
N ALA A 569 13.10 31.50 6.01
CA ALA A 569 11.95 32.32 5.66
C ALA A 569 12.44 33.69 5.21
N THR A 570 11.87 34.19 4.13
CA THR A 570 11.99 35.58 3.67
C THR A 570 10.61 36.21 3.65
N ASN A 571 10.51 37.53 3.48
CA ASN A 571 9.22 38.24 3.42
C ASN A 571 8.26 37.73 2.32
N ALA A 572 8.73 36.88 1.40
CA ALA A 572 7.96 36.37 0.28
C ALA A 572 7.96 34.84 0.12
N SER A 573 8.80 34.09 0.87
CA SER A 573 8.94 32.65 0.67
C SER A 573 9.40 31.90 1.91
N LEU A 574 8.88 30.69 2.09
CA LEU A 574 9.32 29.74 3.10
C LEU A 574 10.00 28.56 2.40
N SER A 575 11.22 28.23 2.81
CA SER A 575 11.99 27.13 2.27
C SER A 575 12.47 26.21 3.39
N LEU A 576 12.49 24.91 3.12
CA LEU A 576 13.03 23.89 3.99
C LEU A 576 14.26 23.25 3.37
N LEU A 577 15.22 22.95 4.22
CA LEU A 577 16.42 22.22 3.84
C LEU A 577 16.25 20.78 4.33
N ALA A 578 16.33 19.83 3.40
CA ALA A 578 16.13 18.42 3.70
C ALA A 578 17.17 17.52 3.04
N ILE A 579 17.36 16.32 3.59
CA ILE A 579 18.14 15.24 2.96
C ILE A 579 17.20 14.16 2.49
N GLY A 580 17.45 13.64 1.29
CA GLY A 580 16.76 12.50 0.69
C GLY A 580 17.63 11.77 -0.32
N PRO A 581 17.15 10.64 -0.87
CA PRO A 581 17.83 9.95 -1.97
C PRO A 581 17.87 10.83 -3.21
N ASP A 582 18.96 10.74 -3.98
CA ASP A 582 19.11 11.48 -5.23
C ASP A 582 18.10 11.02 -6.29
N ILE A 583 17.13 11.88 -6.58
CA ILE A 583 16.14 11.71 -7.63
C ILE A 583 16.35 12.78 -8.71
N SER A 584 16.42 12.34 -9.98
CA SER A 584 16.63 13.27 -11.10
C SER A 584 15.38 14.09 -11.40
N GLY A 585 15.45 15.42 -11.33
CA GLY A 585 14.39 16.36 -11.71
C GLY A 585 13.56 16.92 -10.54
N PRO A 586 12.67 17.89 -10.79
CA PRO A 586 11.81 18.47 -9.78
C PRO A 586 10.83 17.43 -9.24
N ALA A 587 10.53 17.51 -7.94
CA ALA A 587 9.59 16.61 -7.29
C ALA A 587 8.62 17.38 -6.39
N LEU A 588 7.37 16.94 -6.33
CA LEU A 588 6.42 17.42 -5.34
C LEU A 588 6.84 16.87 -3.98
N VAL A 589 6.74 17.70 -2.94
CA VAL A 589 6.83 17.25 -1.55
C VAL A 589 5.49 17.46 -0.89
N ALA A 590 4.99 16.42 -0.22
CA ALA A 590 3.83 16.56 0.64
C ALA A 590 3.97 15.74 1.92
N THR A 591 3.22 16.12 2.94
CA THR A 591 3.07 15.31 4.14
C THR A 591 2.35 14.00 3.81
N SER A 592 2.85 12.88 4.34
CA SER A 592 2.25 11.56 4.13
C SER A 592 0.78 11.56 4.54
N ASN A 593 -0.10 11.01 3.69
CA ASN A 593 -1.55 10.91 3.90
C ASN A 593 -2.33 12.22 3.93
N SER A 594 -1.72 13.39 3.69
CA SER A 594 -2.44 14.67 3.64
C SER A 594 -3.20 14.91 2.33
N LEU A 595 -2.99 14.03 1.33
CA LEU A 595 -3.60 14.10 0.00
C LEU A 595 -4.21 12.75 -0.37
N GLN A 596 -5.30 12.79 -1.13
CA GLN A 596 -5.90 11.66 -1.82
C GLN A 596 -5.70 11.84 -3.32
N TRP A 597 -4.78 11.08 -3.91
CA TRP A 597 -4.42 11.20 -5.32
C TRP A 597 -5.56 10.75 -6.23
N LEU A 598 -5.82 11.50 -7.30
CA LEU A 598 -6.82 11.09 -8.30
C LEU A 598 -6.54 9.69 -8.83
N THR A 599 -5.27 9.35 -9.07
CA THR A 599 -4.85 8.02 -9.55
C THR A 599 -5.18 6.86 -8.62
N THR A 600 -5.50 7.15 -7.35
CA THR A 600 -5.86 6.15 -6.34
C THR A 600 -7.37 6.01 -6.11
N LEU A 601 -8.19 6.84 -6.77
CA LEU A 601 -9.64 6.75 -6.68
C LEU A 601 -10.15 5.47 -7.36
N PRO A 602 -11.28 4.89 -6.89
CA PRO A 602 -11.84 3.66 -7.44
C PRO A 602 -12.58 3.91 -8.77
N TRP A 603 -11.83 4.32 -9.80
CA TRP A 603 -12.36 4.63 -11.12
C TRP A 603 -13.10 3.46 -11.75
N GLN A 604 -14.27 3.74 -12.32
CA GLN A 604 -15.06 2.83 -13.12
C GLN A 604 -15.26 3.40 -14.53
N PRO A 605 -15.57 2.59 -15.55
CA PRO A 605 -16.02 3.12 -16.83
C PRO A 605 -17.26 4.00 -16.65
N ALA A 606 -17.32 5.15 -17.32
CA ALA A 606 -18.49 6.01 -17.23
C ALA A 606 -19.76 5.28 -17.72
N PRO A 607 -20.91 5.43 -17.02
CA PRO A 607 -22.14 4.78 -17.41
C PRO A 607 -22.61 5.28 -18.78
N PRO A 608 -23.13 4.42 -19.67
CA PRO A 608 -23.63 4.84 -20.97
C PRO A 608 -24.85 5.75 -20.82
N VAL A 609 -24.85 6.88 -21.53
CA VAL A 609 -25.99 7.80 -21.55
C VAL A 609 -27.02 7.28 -22.54
N ASN A 610 -28.07 6.64 -22.05
CA ASN A 610 -29.19 6.21 -22.87
C ASN A 610 -30.12 7.40 -23.15
N GLY A 611 -30.02 7.97 -24.35
CA GLY A 611 -31.06 8.83 -24.92
C GLY A 611 -30.84 10.33 -24.72
N VAL A 612 -30.01 10.93 -25.58
CA VAL A 612 -30.25 12.31 -26.05
C VAL A 612 -30.79 12.21 -27.48
N SER A 613 -31.95 11.59 -27.65
CA SER A 613 -32.63 11.59 -28.95
C SER A 613 -33.28 12.96 -29.12
N ALA A 614 -32.70 13.81 -29.97
CA ALA A 614 -33.14 15.19 -30.23
C ALA A 614 -34.50 15.33 -30.93
N GLY A 615 -35.48 14.45 -30.67
CA GLY A 615 -36.73 14.41 -31.43
C GLY A 615 -37.95 13.76 -30.77
N SER A 616 -37.96 13.53 -29.46
CA SER A 616 -39.16 13.03 -28.77
C SER A 616 -39.62 14.05 -27.73
N GLU A 617 -40.85 14.55 -27.91
CA GLU A 617 -41.62 15.28 -26.90
C GLU A 617 -41.85 14.36 -25.68
N ALA A 618 -40.84 14.22 -24.83
CA ALA A 618 -40.96 13.53 -23.56
C ALA A 618 -41.20 14.58 -22.46
N THR A 619 -42.40 14.58 -21.89
CA THR A 619 -42.84 15.43 -20.77
C THR A 619 -42.18 15.08 -19.42
N ALA A 620 -41.16 14.22 -19.42
CA ALA A 620 -40.41 13.84 -18.22
C ALA A 620 -39.11 14.65 -18.14
N ALA A 621 -38.83 15.23 -16.98
CA ALA A 621 -37.57 15.94 -16.73
C ALA A 621 -36.37 14.99 -16.97
N PRO A 622 -35.30 15.45 -17.64
CA PRO A 622 -34.12 14.64 -17.87
C PRO A 622 -33.51 14.17 -16.54
N GLY A 623 -33.08 12.91 -16.51
CA GLY A 623 -32.35 12.38 -15.36
C GLY A 623 -30.97 13.04 -15.18
N PRO A 624 -30.34 12.90 -14.01
CA PRO A 624 -29.07 13.56 -13.67
C PRO A 624 -27.95 13.22 -14.67
N ASP A 625 -27.87 11.98 -15.15
CA ASP A 625 -26.86 11.57 -16.15
C ASP A 625 -27.05 12.27 -17.51
N ALA A 626 -28.29 12.52 -17.92
CA ALA A 626 -28.60 13.25 -19.15
C ALA A 626 -28.27 14.74 -19.03
N LEU A 627 -28.49 15.33 -17.84
CA LEU A 627 -28.10 16.70 -17.53
C LEU A 627 -26.57 16.85 -17.54
N MET A 628 -25.85 15.96 -16.87
CA MET A 628 -24.38 15.96 -16.89
C MET A 628 -23.82 15.79 -18.31
N ALA A 629 -24.39 14.89 -19.11
CA ALA A 629 -24.01 14.71 -20.51
C ALA A 629 -24.25 15.99 -21.34
N ALA A 630 -25.39 16.65 -21.17
CA ALA A 630 -25.68 17.90 -21.86
C ALA A 630 -24.70 19.01 -21.46
N THR A 631 -24.45 19.19 -20.16
CA THR A 631 -23.49 20.18 -19.64
C THR A 631 -22.06 19.89 -20.13
N MET A 632 -21.65 18.62 -20.14
CA MET A 632 -20.35 18.19 -20.66
C MET A 632 -20.22 18.48 -22.15
N GLY A 633 -21.22 18.12 -22.96
CA GLY A 633 -21.22 18.39 -24.40
C GLY A 633 -21.11 19.88 -24.69
N HIS A 634 -21.88 20.71 -23.97
CA HIS A 634 -21.81 22.16 -24.08
C HIS A 634 -20.43 22.71 -23.70
N HIS A 635 -19.85 22.28 -22.56
CA HIS A 635 -18.52 22.71 -22.10
C HIS A 635 -17.41 22.34 -23.09
N LEU A 636 -17.52 21.18 -23.74
CA LEU A 636 -16.54 20.68 -24.71
C LEU A 636 -16.81 21.14 -26.14
N GLY A 637 -17.93 21.81 -26.41
CA GLY A 637 -18.33 22.19 -27.78
C GLY A 637 -18.67 20.99 -28.67
N LEU A 638 -19.17 19.90 -28.07
CA LEU A 638 -19.53 18.66 -28.75
C LEU A 638 -21.05 18.57 -28.98
N ALA A 639 -21.45 18.03 -30.13
CA ALA A 639 -22.85 17.64 -30.37
C ALA A 639 -23.28 16.51 -29.41
N PRO A 640 -24.59 16.31 -29.15
CA PRO A 640 -25.07 15.23 -28.29
C PRO A 640 -24.59 13.83 -28.69
N GLU A 641 -24.51 13.55 -29.99
CA GLU A 641 -24.03 12.28 -30.54
C GLU A 641 -22.53 12.10 -30.27
N GLN A 642 -21.74 13.15 -30.46
CA GLN A 642 -20.31 13.16 -30.19
C GLN A 642 -20.02 13.01 -28.70
N THR A 643 -20.84 13.65 -27.86
CA THR A 643 -20.75 13.54 -26.40
C THR A 643 -21.04 12.11 -25.97
N SER A 644 -22.04 11.44 -26.55
CA SER A 644 -22.34 10.03 -26.27
C SER A 644 -21.18 9.10 -26.69
N GLN A 645 -20.49 9.42 -27.79
CA GLN A 645 -19.31 8.69 -28.26
C GLN A 645 -18.08 8.89 -27.36
N LEU A 646 -18.04 9.95 -26.54
CA LEU A 646 -16.96 10.23 -25.61
C LEU A 646 -17.01 9.33 -24.36
N TYR A 647 -18.20 8.98 -23.87
CA TYR A 647 -18.40 8.25 -22.60
C TYR A 647 -17.58 6.96 -22.42
N PRO A 648 -17.43 6.09 -23.43
CA PRO A 648 -16.59 4.89 -23.32
C PRO A 648 -15.12 5.17 -22.98
N TYR A 649 -14.64 6.39 -23.24
CA TYR A 649 -13.28 6.84 -22.96
C TYR A 649 -13.16 7.62 -21.65
N LEU A 650 -14.25 7.79 -20.90
CA LEU A 650 -14.25 8.47 -19.61
C LEU A 650 -14.18 7.46 -18.46
N GLN A 651 -13.42 7.84 -17.45
CA GLN A 651 -13.42 7.20 -16.14
C GLN A 651 -14.31 8.02 -15.21
N HIS A 652 -15.11 7.35 -14.39
CA HIS A 652 -16.08 7.95 -13.49
C HIS A 652 -15.89 7.43 -12.05
N THR A 653 -16.08 8.32 -11.09
CA THR A 653 -16.23 7.99 -9.66
C THR A 653 -17.12 9.04 -9.00
N THR A 654 -17.66 8.71 -7.84
CA THR A 654 -18.42 9.67 -7.03
C THR A 654 -17.75 9.87 -5.67
N SER A 655 -17.86 11.08 -5.12
CA SER A 655 -17.36 11.43 -3.79
C SER A 655 -18.10 12.67 -3.29
N ASP A 656 -18.42 12.72 -2.00
CA ASP A 656 -18.89 13.96 -1.36
C ASP A 656 -17.70 14.88 -1.14
N LEU A 657 -17.61 15.94 -1.94
CA LEU A 657 -16.57 16.96 -1.98
C LEU A 657 -17.05 18.28 -1.37
N SER A 658 -18.35 18.56 -1.41
CA SER A 658 -18.93 19.78 -0.83
C SER A 658 -19.22 19.65 0.67
N GLY A 659 -19.28 18.42 1.20
CA GLY A 659 -19.61 18.13 2.60
C GLY A 659 -21.12 18.28 2.89
N ASP A 660 -21.96 18.28 1.87
CA ASP A 660 -23.42 18.44 1.98
C ASP A 660 -24.17 17.09 2.00
N ALA A 661 -23.43 15.98 2.09
CA ALA A 661 -23.92 14.60 1.99
C ALA A 661 -24.49 14.20 0.61
N SER A 662 -24.31 15.03 -0.42
CA SER A 662 -24.62 14.72 -1.82
C SER A 662 -23.32 14.45 -2.58
N PRO A 663 -23.17 13.29 -3.23
CA PRO A 663 -21.92 12.98 -3.90
C PRO A 663 -21.77 13.73 -5.24
N GLU A 664 -20.66 14.43 -5.43
CA GLU A 664 -20.25 14.96 -6.73
C GLU A 664 -19.76 13.83 -7.65
N HIS A 665 -19.94 14.03 -8.96
CA HIS A 665 -19.55 13.11 -10.01
C HIS A 665 -18.25 13.60 -10.66
N LEU A 666 -17.18 12.82 -10.53
CA LEU A 666 -15.88 13.12 -11.13
C LEU A 666 -15.71 12.30 -12.41
N PHE A 667 -15.34 12.97 -13.50
CA PHE A 667 -15.03 12.35 -14.78
C PHE A 667 -13.61 12.69 -15.21
N THR A 668 -12.79 11.69 -15.51
CA THR A 668 -11.43 11.88 -16.05
C THR A 668 -11.32 11.28 -17.45
N ILE A 669 -10.62 11.98 -18.34
CA ILE A 669 -10.37 11.50 -19.70
C ILE A 669 -9.35 10.35 -19.66
N GLY A 670 -9.79 9.16 -20.07
CA GLY A 670 -8.97 7.96 -20.13
C GLY A 670 -7.92 7.98 -21.25
N ARG A 671 -7.04 6.99 -21.23
CA ARG A 671 -6.08 6.78 -22.32
C ARG A 671 -6.79 6.18 -23.54
N GLY A 672 -6.34 6.55 -24.75
CA GLY A 672 -6.89 6.02 -26.01
C GLY A 672 -8.09 6.79 -26.55
N ILE A 673 -8.35 7.99 -26.04
CA ILE A 673 -9.35 8.89 -26.62
C ILE A 673 -9.00 9.22 -28.09
N PRO A 674 -9.97 9.16 -29.02
CA PRO A 674 -9.71 9.47 -30.41
C PRO A 674 -9.25 10.93 -30.61
N PRO A 675 -8.29 11.18 -31.53
CA PRO A 675 -7.70 12.51 -31.71
C PRO A 675 -8.70 13.56 -32.19
N GLU A 676 -9.80 13.18 -32.82
CA GLU A 676 -10.87 14.07 -33.28
C GLU A 676 -11.55 14.86 -32.15
N PHE A 677 -11.49 14.38 -30.90
CA PHE A 677 -12.02 15.10 -29.75
C PHE A 677 -11.10 16.22 -29.26
N ASN A 678 -9.81 16.24 -29.67
CA ASN A 678 -8.81 17.21 -29.21
C ASN A 678 -8.70 17.33 -27.67
N LEU A 679 -8.89 16.21 -26.96
CA LEU A 679 -8.84 16.17 -25.49
C LEU A 679 -7.57 15.50 -25.00
N THR A 680 -7.02 16.04 -23.91
CA THR A 680 -5.80 15.52 -23.28
C THR A 680 -6.15 14.48 -22.21
N PRO A 681 -5.57 13.26 -22.22
CA PRO A 681 -5.76 12.28 -21.17
C PRO A 681 -5.35 12.80 -19.78
N GLY A 682 -6.07 12.36 -18.74
CA GLY A 682 -5.83 12.75 -17.34
C GLY A 682 -6.51 14.04 -16.90
N LYS A 683 -7.12 14.79 -17.82
CA LYS A 683 -7.95 15.97 -17.50
C LYS A 683 -9.28 15.54 -16.89
N THR A 684 -9.77 16.32 -15.93
CA THR A 684 -10.88 16.01 -15.04
C THR A 684 -11.97 17.08 -15.06
N MET A 685 -13.23 16.65 -15.00
CA MET A 685 -14.42 17.46 -14.77
C MET A 685 -15.14 16.97 -13.53
N ILE A 686 -15.77 17.86 -12.77
CA ILE A 686 -16.54 17.54 -11.57
C ILE A 686 -17.90 18.19 -11.68
N PHE A 687 -18.96 17.41 -11.45
CA PHE A 687 -20.34 17.84 -11.55
C PHE A 687 -21.10 17.63 -10.24
N SER A 688 -22.07 18.50 -9.97
CA SER A 688 -23.07 18.27 -8.91
C SER A 688 -24.04 17.15 -9.31
N THR A 689 -24.80 16.65 -8.34
CA THR A 689 -25.92 15.71 -8.60
C THR A 689 -27.02 16.33 -9.46
N ALA A 690 -27.12 17.67 -9.50
CA ALA A 690 -28.03 18.40 -10.38
C ALA A 690 -27.51 18.56 -11.82
N GLY A 691 -26.28 18.14 -12.10
CA GLY A 691 -25.66 18.23 -13.43
C GLY A 691 -24.93 19.55 -13.72
N ASP A 692 -24.73 20.40 -12.69
CA ASP A 692 -23.94 21.63 -12.82
C ASP A 692 -22.45 21.32 -12.84
N LEU A 693 -21.69 21.99 -13.70
CA LEU A 693 -20.23 21.86 -13.75
C LEU A 693 -19.60 22.68 -12.62
N LEU A 694 -18.98 22.00 -11.65
CA LEU A 694 -18.31 22.60 -10.49
C LEU A 694 -16.83 22.89 -10.77
N TYR A 695 -16.18 22.01 -11.54
CA TYR A 695 -14.76 22.16 -11.88
C TYR A 695 -14.43 21.53 -13.23
N SER A 696 -13.50 22.14 -13.98
CA SER A 696 -12.88 21.54 -15.16
C SER A 696 -11.47 22.08 -15.37
N ASP A 697 -10.53 21.18 -15.65
CA ASP A 697 -9.18 21.54 -16.10
C ASP A 697 -8.96 21.32 -17.61
N ILE A 698 -10.02 20.98 -18.34
CA ILE A 698 -9.99 20.78 -19.79
C ILE A 698 -9.80 22.12 -20.49
N GLY A 699 -8.87 22.16 -21.45
CA GLY A 699 -8.48 23.39 -22.12
C GLY A 699 -7.63 24.33 -21.26
N GLN A 700 -7.37 23.98 -20.00
CA GLN A 700 -6.54 24.78 -19.11
C GLN A 700 -5.11 24.24 -19.01
N GLN A 701 -4.17 25.14 -18.74
CA GLN A 701 -2.78 24.78 -18.48
C GLN A 701 -2.54 24.18 -17.09
N GLN A 702 -3.56 24.18 -16.23
CA GLN A 702 -3.52 23.50 -14.94
C GLN A 702 -4.07 22.07 -15.05
N SER A 703 -3.67 21.18 -14.14
CA SER A 703 -4.24 19.84 -14.03
C SER A 703 -4.57 19.51 -12.57
N LEU A 704 -5.70 18.86 -12.34
CA LEU A 704 -6.06 18.35 -11.02
C LEU A 704 -5.18 17.15 -10.66
N LEU A 705 -4.58 17.15 -9.47
CA LEU A 705 -3.70 16.08 -9.02
C LEU A 705 -4.31 15.25 -7.88
N ALA A 706 -4.88 15.92 -6.89
CA ALA A 706 -5.34 15.29 -5.67
C ALA A 706 -6.48 16.07 -4.99
N LEU A 707 -7.16 15.38 -4.07
CA LEU A 707 -8.09 15.96 -3.11
C LEU A 707 -7.35 16.14 -1.78
N THR A 708 -7.59 17.27 -1.10
CA THR A 708 -6.83 17.66 0.10
C THR A 708 -7.44 17.20 1.43
N ASN A 709 -8.64 16.60 1.40
CA ASN A 709 -9.32 16.06 2.57
C ASN A 709 -9.87 14.65 2.27
N LYS A 710 -9.85 13.77 3.28
CA LYS A 710 -10.40 12.40 3.24
C LYS A 710 -11.65 12.24 4.11
N ASP A 711 -11.98 13.25 4.89
CA ASP A 711 -13.10 13.25 5.84
C ASP A 711 -14.33 13.87 5.18
N THR A 712 -15.48 13.20 5.29
CA THR A 712 -16.77 13.62 4.72
C THR A 712 -17.40 14.79 5.47
N GLU A 713 -16.86 15.18 6.63
CA GLU A 713 -17.44 16.24 7.47
C GLU A 713 -17.08 17.68 7.04
N HIS A 714 -16.13 17.87 6.11
CA HIS A 714 -15.70 19.20 5.66
C HIS A 714 -15.47 19.24 4.14
N PRO A 715 -15.77 20.37 3.47
CA PRO A 715 -15.54 20.51 2.04
C PRO A 715 -14.10 20.16 1.66
N ALA A 716 -13.94 19.30 0.67
CA ALA A 716 -12.64 19.02 0.08
C ALA A 716 -12.11 20.28 -0.63
N THR A 717 -10.79 20.41 -0.72
CA THR A 717 -10.16 21.36 -1.64
C THR A 717 -9.44 20.57 -2.73
N LEU A 718 -9.36 21.15 -3.92
CA LEU A 718 -8.74 20.54 -5.09
C LEU A 718 -7.29 20.99 -5.20
N LEU A 719 -6.34 20.07 -5.16
CA LEU A 719 -4.93 20.37 -5.41
C LEU A 719 -4.67 20.37 -6.92
N VAL A 720 -4.41 21.54 -7.47
CA VAL A 720 -4.12 21.72 -8.90
C VAL A 720 -2.66 22.09 -9.11
N GLU A 721 -2.07 21.60 -10.20
CA GLU A 721 -0.73 21.96 -10.65
C GLU A 721 -0.80 22.82 -11.91
N GLN A 722 -0.10 23.94 -11.93
CA GLN A 722 0.09 24.79 -13.09
C GLN A 722 1.57 25.16 -13.22
N ALA A 723 2.21 24.69 -14.30
CA ALA A 723 3.62 24.97 -14.60
C ALA A 723 4.58 24.71 -13.41
N GLY A 724 4.36 23.61 -12.67
CA GLY A 724 5.16 23.21 -11.51
C GLY A 724 4.84 23.96 -10.20
N ARG A 725 3.79 24.81 -10.19
CA ARG A 725 3.24 25.42 -8.98
C ARG A 725 1.94 24.74 -8.57
N TYR A 726 1.76 24.59 -7.27
CA TYR A 726 0.62 23.95 -6.65
C TYR A 726 -0.28 24.99 -5.97
N SER A 727 -1.58 24.88 -6.21
CA SER A 727 -2.59 25.71 -5.55
C SER A 727 -3.80 24.88 -5.16
N VAL A 728 -4.60 25.41 -4.22
CA VAL A 728 -5.88 24.83 -3.84
C VAL A 728 -7.03 25.62 -4.46
N VAL A 729 -8.03 24.90 -4.95
CA VAL A 729 -9.31 25.46 -5.42
C VAL A 729 -10.41 24.91 -4.52
N GLY A 730 -11.18 25.80 -3.89
CA GLY A 730 -12.31 25.41 -3.04
C GLY A 730 -13.55 25.06 -3.86
N PHE A 731 -14.42 24.24 -3.27
CA PHE A 731 -15.81 24.09 -3.69
C PHE A 731 -16.68 25.21 -3.12
#